data_AF-A0A494Y513-F1
#
_entry.id   AF-A0A494Y513-F1
#
_cell.length_a   1.000
_cell.length_b   1.000
_cell.length_c   1.000
_cell.angle_alpha   90.00
_cell.angle_beta   90.00
_cell.angle_gamma   90.00
#
_symmetry.space_group_name_H-M   'P 1'
#
loop_
_entity.id
_entity.type
_entity.pdbx_description
1 polymer ?
#
loop_
_entity_poly.entity_id
_entity_poly.type
_entity_poly.pdbx_seq_one_letter_code
_entity_poly.pdbx_strand_id
1 'polypeptide(L)'
;MTINARRIDSRDGATIGARNGSVSLTATGEIDNAGSKLVSGDDLKVQASDLNNASSQISAQGSASLRASNAITNNGGSIVTGSQLTINASRIDSRDGATIGARNGAVSLTATGEIDNTGSKLVSGDDLKLKASDFHNDSGQTSATKSATVHASNAITNDAGTLVANGIIRLDSASLTNTRGTIGSVSDALSVTTTRTIDNSAGGRMLAAGDTTLTASDLNNAGGTLSATNLSIDTRDGSVNNAAGTMASNGALALHAGAVNNEGGALEAKGALTAFTNDAAFDNSASGRVIGDRIALSAGELKNNTGLISAKTASSLHTTAIDNHGGAILAGQSLELVNQGALNNAAGQIGSDADVKIASTTIDNTAGAIYAGGTLSATATTIANAATRDVTVDTNTGASSMPAGLQGTDVTLLANQSIDNHQGQILARRAISGTTPSLSNDAGKIETPGHIKLAGLDTFVNRGDINGGTAVAVHANTIDNRDTVQSKGDITVDANTSLENSGRMIAGGDLTTKAGHTQRTLGRTQDSDGTLAADHLIPEGIATASETVMTDGAVTTDGAVTNEGTLSAGGTTRVSGVSVTNTDTGTIVGDVATQLNATHDIDNAGLIDSAATTLQAGGTLKNTGRLYGNTIALGASTLVNDANPQGMGGVIASRDTLEIGARTLTNQHHALIYAQSDMRIGGVLDANAHATGTADAVTNNGTQIQAGNALAIDTHRLDNLNANFQTSTVTTDGGKRVWFTVSGSPTTQYGPDDVLFYNVNNHEAGFYGANWQKKIEDDDYFTLVTPSSRYPFAIYGHSTLKWPIDTDYSRRTGLFTFEQIYTVFPGDPKWALFGVASPPAMPDYVDPYSTVSNSHQSGRPAKATLSGNEVIRRCRDDMTAACAPIHRWIVDSEPAYSALTAAIAPYNKDFRARENTHWTAYEVTTQTITPVVTASEPAQILSGGAMSIRADTGINDKSQIVASGDMQLVANVLDNSQPTAQQVVTTRGTAMYSHVVSRRFKGDQRHNEVMPYVPAPVVTTIDLPIADRPQRVWRRGSRGLVMRGWSTRLLHRHDRCRAPRSRRRA
;
A
#
# COMPACT_ATOMS: atom_id res chain seq x y z
N MET A 1 -113.73 -44.57 6.74
CA MET A 1 -113.72 -46.05 6.65
C MET A 1 -112.74 -46.58 7.67
N THR A 2 -113.13 -47.56 8.49
CA THR A 2 -112.25 -48.14 9.52
C THR A 2 -112.23 -49.66 9.39
N ILE A 3 -111.04 -50.26 9.32
CA ILE A 3 -110.83 -51.72 9.32
C ILE A 3 -109.89 -52.07 10.46
N ASN A 4 -110.28 -53.06 11.28
CA ASN A 4 -109.43 -53.67 12.29
C ASN A 4 -109.36 -55.18 12.02
N ALA A 5 -108.16 -55.74 11.88
CA ALA A 5 -107.96 -57.17 11.58
C ALA A 5 -106.64 -57.68 12.17
N ARG A 6 -106.38 -59.00 12.03
CA ARG A 6 -105.05 -59.56 12.31
C ARG A 6 -104.08 -59.32 11.15
N ARG A 7 -104.55 -59.51 9.92
CA ARG A 7 -103.85 -59.23 8.65
C ARG A 7 -104.84 -58.59 7.70
N ILE A 8 -104.39 -57.61 6.92
CA ILE A 8 -105.14 -57.01 5.81
C ILE A 8 -104.34 -57.30 4.55
N ASP A 9 -104.96 -57.94 3.56
CA ASP A 9 -104.32 -58.33 2.30
C ASP A 9 -105.14 -57.79 1.15
N SER A 10 -104.50 -57.03 0.26
CA SER A 10 -105.15 -56.34 -0.85
C SER A 10 -104.49 -56.61 -2.20
N ARG A 11 -103.70 -57.70 -2.32
CA ARG A 11 -102.98 -58.10 -3.54
C ARG A 11 -103.88 -58.19 -4.80
N ASP A 12 -103.23 -58.32 -5.95
CA ASP A 12 -103.85 -58.49 -7.28
C ASP A 12 -104.61 -57.27 -7.82
N GLY A 13 -104.13 -56.05 -7.51
CA GLY A 13 -104.67 -54.81 -8.07
C GLY A 13 -105.93 -54.29 -7.37
N ALA A 14 -106.23 -54.79 -6.16
CA ALA A 14 -107.37 -54.31 -5.40
C ALA A 14 -107.16 -52.86 -4.94
N THR A 15 -108.27 -52.17 -4.63
CA THR A 15 -108.23 -50.84 -4.03
C THR A 15 -108.95 -50.85 -2.69
N ILE A 16 -108.23 -50.50 -1.61
CA ILE A 16 -108.82 -50.16 -0.31
C ILE A 16 -108.90 -48.64 -0.25
N GLY A 17 -110.10 -48.06 -0.12
CA GLY A 17 -110.17 -46.62 0.00
C GLY A 17 -111.55 -46.01 0.15
N ALA A 18 -111.57 -44.72 0.51
CA ALA A 18 -112.77 -43.90 0.61
C ALA A 18 -112.60 -42.63 -0.24
N ARG A 19 -113.58 -42.33 -1.11
CA ARG A 19 -113.49 -41.20 -2.05
C ARG A 19 -113.56 -39.82 -1.39
N ASN A 20 -114.39 -39.65 -0.35
CA ASN A 20 -114.70 -38.35 0.28
C ASN A 20 -114.58 -38.40 1.82
N GLY A 21 -113.62 -39.14 2.36
CA GLY A 21 -113.45 -39.22 3.82
C GLY A 21 -112.24 -40.04 4.22
N SER A 22 -111.92 -40.00 5.52
CA SER A 22 -110.70 -40.56 6.06
C SER A 22 -110.71 -42.09 6.09
N VAL A 23 -109.53 -42.71 5.97
CA VAL A 23 -109.33 -44.16 6.03
C VAL A 23 -108.45 -44.49 7.24
N SER A 24 -108.88 -45.43 8.07
CA SER A 24 -108.11 -45.94 9.22
C SER A 24 -107.99 -47.46 9.14
N LEU A 25 -106.77 -47.98 8.99
CA LEU A 25 -106.47 -49.41 8.98
C LEU A 25 -105.63 -49.79 10.19
N THR A 26 -106.05 -50.81 10.92
CA THR A 26 -105.30 -51.39 12.04
C THR A 26 -105.15 -52.89 11.84
N ALA A 27 -103.93 -53.38 11.75
CA ALA A 27 -103.59 -54.79 11.79
C ALA A 27 -102.65 -55.08 12.96
N THR A 28 -102.83 -56.19 13.68
CA THR A 28 -101.84 -56.63 14.69
C THR A 28 -100.63 -57.32 14.06
N GLY A 29 -100.78 -57.86 12.85
CA GLY A 29 -99.72 -58.39 12.00
C GLY A 29 -99.50 -57.50 10.78
N GLU A 30 -99.62 -58.06 9.58
CA GLU A 30 -99.24 -57.40 8.33
C GLU A 30 -100.41 -56.69 7.62
N ILE A 31 -100.10 -55.57 6.97
CA ILE A 31 -100.89 -54.97 5.90
C ILE A 31 -100.13 -55.13 4.59
N ASP A 32 -100.63 -56.00 3.72
CA ASP A 32 -100.03 -56.31 2.42
C ASP A 32 -100.81 -55.58 1.31
N ASN A 33 -100.24 -54.48 0.83
CA ASN A 33 -100.73 -53.65 -0.27
C ASN A 33 -99.95 -53.90 -1.57
N ALA A 34 -99.13 -54.95 -1.66
CA ALA A 34 -98.33 -55.21 -2.86
C ALA A 34 -99.18 -55.36 -4.14
N GLY A 35 -98.69 -54.82 -5.26
CA GLY A 35 -99.39 -54.67 -6.53
C GLY A 35 -100.68 -53.83 -6.52
N SER A 36 -100.96 -53.04 -5.48
CA SER A 36 -102.34 -52.58 -5.18
C SER A 36 -102.43 -51.10 -4.76
N LYS A 37 -103.64 -50.63 -4.42
CA LYS A 37 -103.89 -49.21 -4.09
C LYS A 37 -104.58 -49.02 -2.74
N LEU A 38 -104.01 -48.18 -1.88
CA LEU A 38 -104.64 -47.66 -0.67
C LEU A 38 -104.88 -46.15 -0.84
N VAL A 39 -106.14 -45.71 -0.83
CA VAL A 39 -106.51 -44.33 -1.19
C VAL A 39 -107.46 -43.71 -0.16
N SER A 40 -107.11 -42.54 0.37
CA SER A 40 -108.00 -41.71 1.20
C SER A 40 -108.30 -40.37 0.52
N GLY A 41 -109.59 -40.01 0.47
CA GLY A 41 -110.04 -38.70 0.00
C GLY A 41 -109.82 -37.57 1.01
N ASP A 42 -109.38 -37.90 2.22
CA ASP A 42 -109.06 -36.98 3.32
C ASP A 42 -107.85 -37.57 4.07
N ASP A 43 -107.87 -37.69 5.41
CA ASP A 43 -106.75 -38.23 6.18
C ASP A 43 -106.61 -39.77 6.08
N LEU A 44 -105.38 -40.28 6.18
CA LEU A 44 -105.07 -41.71 6.21
C LEU A 44 -104.32 -42.09 7.49
N LYS A 45 -104.82 -43.09 8.23
CA LYS A 45 -104.13 -43.68 9.37
C LYS A 45 -103.91 -45.16 9.14
N VAL A 46 -102.67 -45.63 9.30
CA VAL A 46 -102.32 -47.04 9.17
C VAL A 46 -101.51 -47.45 10.40
N GLN A 47 -101.86 -48.59 11.00
CA GLN A 47 -101.11 -49.22 12.09
C GLN A 47 -100.96 -50.72 11.82
N ALA A 48 -99.72 -51.24 11.82
CA ALA A 48 -99.40 -52.64 11.56
C ALA A 48 -98.12 -53.09 12.30
N SER A 49 -97.82 -54.39 12.27
CA SER A 49 -96.45 -54.88 12.45
C SER A 49 -95.60 -54.53 11.23
N ASP A 50 -96.10 -54.90 10.05
CA ASP A 50 -95.44 -54.75 8.77
C ASP A 50 -96.42 -54.14 7.75
N LEU A 51 -95.95 -53.18 6.96
CA LEU A 51 -96.70 -52.59 5.86
C LEU A 51 -95.92 -52.78 4.56
N ASN A 52 -96.42 -53.66 3.69
CA ASN A 52 -95.84 -53.90 2.39
C ASN A 52 -96.57 -53.07 1.31
N ASN A 53 -95.87 -52.11 0.72
CA ASN A 53 -96.31 -51.26 -0.39
C ASN A 53 -95.40 -51.41 -1.62
N ALA A 54 -94.70 -52.54 -1.77
CA ALA A 54 -93.83 -52.76 -2.93
C ALA A 54 -94.61 -52.68 -4.25
N SER A 55 -94.09 -51.95 -5.24
CA SER A 55 -94.70 -51.74 -6.57
C SER A 55 -96.17 -51.27 -6.53
N SER A 56 -96.52 -50.49 -5.49
CA SER A 56 -97.91 -50.17 -5.14
C SER A 56 -98.12 -48.70 -4.81
N GLN A 57 -99.37 -48.28 -4.61
CA GLN A 57 -99.71 -46.91 -4.31
C GLN A 57 -100.41 -46.78 -2.95
N ILE A 58 -99.89 -45.94 -2.07
CA ILE A 58 -100.60 -45.36 -0.92
C ILE A 58 -100.77 -43.87 -1.18
N SER A 59 -102.00 -43.36 -1.06
CA SER A 59 -102.27 -41.93 -1.24
C SER A 59 -103.36 -41.37 -0.33
N ALA A 60 -103.19 -40.12 0.09
CA ALA A 60 -104.18 -39.36 0.87
C ALA A 60 -104.27 -37.92 0.33
N GLN A 61 -105.48 -37.38 0.16
CA GLN A 61 -105.61 -35.95 -0.18
C GLN A 61 -105.30 -35.04 1.02
N GLY A 62 -105.59 -35.50 2.24
CA GLY A 62 -105.22 -34.85 3.49
C GLY A 62 -103.85 -35.29 4.00
N SER A 63 -103.73 -35.45 5.31
CA SER A 63 -102.52 -35.93 5.99
C SER A 63 -102.50 -37.45 6.10
N ALA A 64 -101.32 -38.07 6.18
CA ALA A 64 -101.19 -39.50 6.47
C ALA A 64 -100.27 -39.78 7.65
N SER A 65 -100.67 -40.73 8.49
CA SER A 65 -99.90 -41.28 9.61
C SER A 65 -99.78 -42.79 9.46
N LEU A 66 -98.61 -43.28 9.02
CA LEU A 66 -98.30 -44.69 8.88
C LEU A 66 -97.42 -45.15 10.04
N ARG A 67 -97.85 -46.17 10.80
CA ARG A 67 -97.09 -46.73 11.92
C ARG A 67 -96.92 -48.23 11.73
N ALA A 68 -95.68 -48.70 11.63
CA ALA A 68 -95.33 -50.11 11.68
C ALA A 68 -94.47 -50.36 12.93
N SER A 69 -94.63 -51.48 13.65
CA SER A 69 -93.67 -51.80 14.72
C SER A 69 -92.37 -52.37 14.17
N ASN A 70 -92.40 -53.00 13.00
CA ASN A 70 -91.24 -53.60 12.33
C ASN A 70 -90.87 -52.83 11.05
N ALA A 71 -91.45 -53.17 9.89
CA ALA A 71 -90.99 -52.61 8.62
C ALA A 71 -92.10 -51.96 7.78
N ILE A 72 -91.70 -50.95 7.01
CA ILE A 72 -92.47 -50.41 5.88
C ILE A 72 -91.63 -50.62 4.63
N THR A 73 -92.12 -51.41 3.68
CA THR A 73 -91.45 -51.69 2.40
C THR A 73 -92.17 -50.94 1.29
N ASN A 74 -91.47 -50.11 0.54
CA ASN A 74 -92.02 -49.26 -0.52
C ASN A 74 -91.26 -49.42 -1.85
N ASN A 75 -90.53 -50.51 -2.05
CA ASN A 75 -89.65 -50.68 -3.21
C ASN A 75 -90.43 -50.64 -4.53
N GLY A 76 -90.04 -49.75 -5.45
CA GLY A 76 -90.78 -49.44 -6.68
C GLY A 76 -92.20 -48.87 -6.46
N GLY A 77 -92.57 -48.56 -5.22
CA GLY A 77 -93.89 -48.08 -4.81
C GLY A 77 -93.95 -46.56 -4.61
N SER A 78 -95.14 -46.06 -4.32
CA SER A 78 -95.44 -44.65 -4.11
C SER A 78 -96.26 -44.45 -2.84
N ILE A 79 -95.78 -43.62 -1.91
CA ILE A 79 -96.51 -43.12 -0.74
C ILE A 79 -96.58 -41.59 -0.84
N VAL A 80 -97.75 -41.04 -1.19
CA VAL A 80 -97.89 -39.59 -1.44
C VAL A 80 -99.11 -38.98 -0.77
N THR A 81 -98.93 -37.86 -0.05
CA THR A 81 -100.01 -37.10 0.60
C THR A 81 -100.20 -35.71 -0.01
N GLY A 82 -101.38 -35.11 0.16
CA GLY A 82 -101.62 -33.70 -0.16
C GLY A 82 -101.07 -32.74 0.90
N SER A 83 -101.21 -33.11 2.19
CA SER A 83 -100.73 -32.35 3.36
C SER A 83 -99.61 -33.11 4.08
N GLN A 84 -99.59 -33.17 5.42
CA GLN A 84 -98.51 -33.76 6.21
C GLN A 84 -98.40 -35.29 6.00
N LEU A 85 -97.18 -35.80 5.84
CA LEU A 85 -96.89 -37.24 5.93
C LEU A 85 -96.05 -37.52 7.19
N THR A 86 -96.50 -38.48 8.01
CA THR A 86 -95.75 -39.00 9.16
C THR A 86 -95.62 -40.50 9.05
N ILE A 87 -94.40 -41.02 9.11
CA ILE A 87 -94.11 -42.46 9.10
C ILE A 87 -93.27 -42.82 10.32
N ASN A 88 -93.68 -43.85 11.06
CA ASN A 88 -92.90 -44.44 12.14
C ASN A 88 -92.73 -45.95 11.92
N ALA A 89 -91.51 -46.44 11.92
CA ALA A 89 -91.19 -47.87 11.79
C ALA A 89 -89.90 -48.23 12.54
N SER A 90 -89.52 -49.51 12.56
CA SER A 90 -88.12 -49.87 12.86
C SER A 90 -87.25 -49.74 11.61
N ARG A 91 -87.76 -50.11 10.43
CA ARG A 91 -87.10 -49.92 9.13
C ARG A 91 -88.07 -49.36 8.09
N ILE A 92 -87.61 -48.40 7.29
CA ILE A 92 -88.31 -47.86 6.11
C ILE A 92 -87.44 -48.16 4.89
N ASP A 93 -87.85 -49.12 4.06
CA ASP A 93 -87.14 -49.54 2.85
C ASP A 93 -87.86 -48.95 1.62
N SER A 94 -87.20 -48.05 0.88
CA SER A 94 -87.79 -47.36 -0.26
C SER A 94 -86.79 -47.29 -1.41
N ARG A 95 -86.54 -48.44 -2.05
CA ARG A 95 -85.60 -48.60 -3.19
C ARG A 95 -86.30 -48.75 -4.54
N ASP A 96 -85.53 -49.04 -5.59
CA ASP A 96 -86.01 -49.40 -6.93
C ASP A 96 -86.87 -48.31 -7.61
N GLY A 97 -86.49 -47.04 -7.46
CA GLY A 97 -87.21 -45.91 -8.07
C GLY A 97 -88.49 -45.51 -7.33
N ALA A 98 -88.62 -45.90 -6.06
CA ALA A 98 -89.75 -45.57 -5.22
C ALA A 98 -89.91 -44.07 -4.95
N THR A 99 -91.10 -43.67 -4.51
CA THR A 99 -91.38 -42.30 -4.06
C THR A 99 -92.06 -42.28 -2.70
N ILE A 100 -91.54 -41.45 -1.79
CA ILE A 100 -92.20 -41.05 -0.54
C ILE A 100 -92.31 -39.52 -0.55
N GLY A 101 -93.50 -38.96 -0.31
CA GLY A 101 -93.58 -37.51 -0.23
C GLY A 101 -94.92 -36.90 0.14
N ALA A 102 -94.90 -35.58 0.29
CA ALA A 102 -96.06 -34.73 0.56
C ALA A 102 -96.04 -33.55 -0.41
N ARG A 103 -97.17 -33.27 -1.07
CA ARG A 103 -97.23 -32.23 -2.12
C ARG A 103 -97.10 -30.80 -1.57
N ASN A 104 -97.84 -30.48 -0.51
CA ASN A 104 -97.91 -29.13 0.07
C ASN A 104 -97.68 -29.13 1.59
N GLY A 105 -97.13 -30.21 2.14
CA GLY A 105 -96.98 -30.39 3.58
C GLY A 105 -95.65 -31.01 3.95
N ALA A 106 -95.36 -31.02 5.24
CA ALA A 106 -94.10 -31.54 5.75
C ALA A 106 -94.08 -33.07 5.77
N VAL A 107 -92.90 -33.64 5.56
CA VAL A 107 -92.63 -35.08 5.68
C VAL A 107 -91.81 -35.33 6.93
N SER A 108 -92.29 -36.20 7.81
CA SER A 108 -91.56 -36.66 8.99
C SER A 108 -91.46 -38.18 9.00
N LEU A 109 -90.24 -38.70 8.88
CA LEU A 109 -89.96 -40.14 8.94
C LEU A 109 -89.11 -40.43 10.19
N THR A 110 -89.56 -41.39 11.00
CA THR A 110 -88.81 -41.86 12.17
C THR A 110 -88.64 -43.37 12.08
N ALA A 111 -87.39 -43.82 12.01
CA ALA A 111 -86.99 -45.22 12.11
C ALA A 111 -86.12 -45.40 13.37
N THR A 112 -86.23 -46.54 14.06
CA THR A 112 -85.25 -46.88 15.10
C THR A 112 -83.97 -47.49 14.52
N GLY A 113 -84.07 -48.10 13.33
CA GLY A 113 -82.96 -48.62 12.53
C GLY A 113 -82.71 -47.74 11.31
N GLU A 114 -83.25 -48.10 10.15
CA GLU A 114 -82.80 -47.54 8.87
C GLU A 114 -83.92 -46.85 8.09
N ILE A 115 -83.57 -45.77 7.39
CA ILE A 115 -84.35 -45.18 6.29
C ILE A 115 -83.51 -45.31 5.01
N ASP A 116 -83.95 -46.18 4.10
CA ASP A 116 -83.29 -46.42 2.82
C ASP A 116 -84.05 -45.74 1.67
N ASN A 117 -83.44 -44.73 1.06
CA ASN A 117 -83.89 -44.01 -0.13
C ASN A 117 -82.93 -44.21 -1.33
N THR A 118 -82.15 -45.29 -1.32
CA THR A 118 -81.18 -45.61 -2.37
C THR A 118 -81.87 -45.74 -3.74
N GLY A 119 -81.41 -44.96 -4.72
CA GLY A 119 -81.99 -44.94 -6.08
C GLY A 119 -83.44 -44.42 -6.17
N SER A 120 -83.95 -43.75 -5.14
CA SER A 120 -85.37 -43.38 -4.99
C SER A 120 -85.58 -41.90 -4.71
N LYS A 121 -86.84 -41.49 -4.54
CA LYS A 121 -87.25 -40.09 -4.31
C LYS A 121 -87.94 -39.90 -2.96
N LEU A 122 -87.42 -38.99 -2.17
CA LEU A 122 -88.01 -38.47 -0.95
C LEU A 122 -88.27 -36.96 -1.12
N VAL A 123 -89.53 -36.55 -1.14
CA VAL A 123 -89.92 -35.18 -1.51
C VAL A 123 -90.86 -34.57 -0.48
N SER A 124 -90.45 -33.46 0.14
CA SER A 124 -91.27 -32.65 1.02
C SER A 124 -91.68 -31.33 0.37
N GLY A 125 -92.98 -31.08 0.30
CA GLY A 125 -93.56 -29.80 -0.12
C GLY A 125 -93.48 -28.70 0.93
N ASP A 126 -92.94 -29.00 2.11
CA ASP A 126 -92.63 -28.09 3.21
C ASP A 126 -91.30 -28.55 3.88
N ASP A 127 -91.17 -28.47 5.21
CA ASP A 127 -90.02 -29.00 5.95
C ASP A 127 -89.91 -30.54 5.85
N LEU A 128 -88.69 -31.05 5.79
CA LEU A 128 -88.37 -32.48 5.86
C LEU A 128 -87.66 -32.79 7.19
N LYS A 129 -88.14 -33.81 7.92
CA LYS A 129 -87.54 -34.27 9.18
C LYS A 129 -87.32 -35.78 9.17
N LEU A 130 -86.08 -36.22 9.23
CA LEU A 130 -85.68 -37.62 9.26
C LEU A 130 -84.98 -37.94 10.58
N LYS A 131 -85.36 -39.06 11.20
CA LYS A 131 -84.68 -39.61 12.37
C LYS A 131 -84.47 -41.11 12.19
N ALA A 132 -83.23 -41.57 12.26
CA ALA A 132 -82.86 -42.98 12.09
C ALA A 132 -81.56 -43.33 12.86
N SER A 133 -81.16 -44.60 12.87
CA SER A 133 -79.76 -44.98 13.03
C SER A 133 -78.98 -44.65 11.77
N ASP A 134 -79.49 -45.09 10.61
CA ASP A 134 -78.84 -44.95 9.31
C ASP A 134 -79.81 -44.36 8.30
N PHE A 135 -79.31 -43.42 7.49
CA PHE A 135 -80.05 -42.84 6.38
C PHE A 135 -79.24 -42.98 5.09
N HIS A 136 -79.78 -43.75 4.14
CA HIS A 136 -79.16 -43.99 2.84
C HIS A 136 -79.88 -43.21 1.75
N ASN A 137 -79.15 -42.37 1.03
CA ASN A 137 -79.63 -41.61 -0.12
C ASN A 137 -78.71 -41.84 -1.34
N ASP A 138 -78.00 -42.95 -1.38
CA ASP A 138 -77.03 -43.26 -2.43
C ASP A 138 -77.73 -43.37 -3.79
N SER A 139 -77.23 -42.66 -4.80
CA SER A 139 -77.89 -42.50 -6.11
C SER A 139 -79.37 -42.05 -6.03
N GLY A 140 -79.82 -41.58 -4.87
CA GLY A 140 -81.19 -41.17 -4.58
C GLY A 140 -81.36 -39.65 -4.62
N GLN A 141 -82.61 -39.21 -4.52
CA GLN A 141 -83.01 -37.81 -4.45
C GLN A 141 -83.81 -37.56 -3.18
N THR A 142 -83.32 -36.65 -2.35
CA THR A 142 -84.02 -36.12 -1.16
C THR A 142 -84.16 -34.62 -1.31
N SER A 143 -85.39 -34.10 -1.19
CA SER A 143 -85.67 -32.67 -1.40
C SER A 143 -86.72 -32.09 -0.45
N ALA A 144 -86.54 -30.83 -0.06
CA ALA A 144 -87.50 -30.05 0.71
C ALA A 144 -87.68 -28.64 0.13
N THR A 145 -88.92 -28.14 0.02
CA THR A 145 -89.17 -26.76 -0.44
C THR A 145 -88.89 -25.71 0.63
N LYS A 146 -88.79 -26.10 1.91
CA LYS A 146 -88.29 -25.29 3.03
C LYS A 146 -87.00 -25.89 3.58
N SER A 147 -86.96 -26.28 4.86
CA SER A 147 -85.73 -26.80 5.50
C SER A 147 -85.70 -28.32 5.53
N ALA A 148 -84.50 -28.91 5.56
CA ALA A 148 -84.30 -30.34 5.78
C ALA A 148 -83.48 -30.59 7.04
N THR A 149 -83.96 -31.45 7.93
CA THR A 149 -83.24 -31.90 9.13
C THR A 149 -83.14 -33.42 9.11
N VAL A 150 -81.92 -33.94 9.14
CA VAL A 150 -81.63 -35.38 9.19
C VAL A 150 -80.81 -35.66 10.43
N HIS A 151 -81.35 -36.48 11.32
CA HIS A 151 -80.66 -36.97 12.50
C HIS A 151 -80.49 -38.48 12.41
N ALA A 152 -79.28 -38.94 12.09
CA ALA A 152 -78.94 -40.35 11.97
C ALA A 152 -77.90 -40.71 13.04
N SER A 153 -78.22 -41.52 14.05
CA SER A 153 -77.26 -41.75 15.15
C SER A 153 -75.95 -42.45 14.73
N ASN A 154 -75.92 -43.08 13.55
CA ASN A 154 -74.75 -43.72 12.98
C ASN A 154 -74.29 -43.06 11.67
N ALA A 155 -74.95 -43.32 10.53
CA ALA A 155 -74.45 -42.88 9.23
C ALA A 155 -75.49 -42.16 8.37
N ILE A 156 -75.01 -41.19 7.61
CA ILE A 156 -75.70 -40.63 6.44
C ILE A 156 -74.85 -40.96 5.22
N THR A 157 -75.42 -41.63 4.22
CA THR A 157 -74.74 -41.87 2.93
C THR A 157 -75.48 -41.16 1.81
N ASN A 158 -74.74 -40.40 0.99
CA ASN A 158 -75.26 -39.64 -0.14
C ASN A 158 -74.34 -39.81 -1.37
N ASP A 159 -73.75 -40.99 -1.54
CA ASP A 159 -72.81 -41.26 -2.61
C ASP A 159 -73.53 -41.29 -3.96
N ALA A 160 -73.08 -40.47 -4.91
CA ALA A 160 -73.80 -40.15 -6.15
C ALA A 160 -75.26 -39.69 -5.98
N GLY A 161 -75.66 -39.34 -4.74
CA GLY A 161 -77.01 -38.91 -4.39
C GLY A 161 -77.17 -37.39 -4.43
N THR A 162 -78.40 -36.93 -4.23
CA THR A 162 -78.74 -35.52 -4.09
C THR A 162 -79.59 -35.30 -2.84
N LEU A 163 -79.14 -34.45 -1.92
CA LEU A 163 -79.90 -33.97 -0.77
C LEU A 163 -79.94 -32.44 -0.81
N VAL A 164 -81.11 -31.88 -1.12
CA VAL A 164 -81.26 -30.43 -1.33
C VAL A 164 -82.45 -29.84 -0.59
N ALA A 165 -82.33 -28.59 -0.18
CA ALA A 165 -83.43 -27.84 0.42
C ALA A 165 -83.36 -26.38 -0.02
N ASN A 166 -84.51 -25.70 -0.14
CA ASN A 166 -84.48 -24.26 -0.43
C ASN A 166 -83.97 -23.45 0.76
N GLY A 167 -84.38 -23.85 1.97
CA GLY A 167 -83.93 -23.29 3.24
C GLY A 167 -82.77 -24.10 3.84
N ILE A 168 -82.66 -24.04 5.17
CA ILE A 168 -81.54 -24.62 5.91
C ILE A 168 -81.48 -26.14 5.76
N ILE A 169 -80.28 -26.68 5.60
CA ILE A 169 -79.99 -28.10 5.79
C ILE A 169 -79.26 -28.30 7.13
N ARG A 170 -79.78 -29.18 7.97
CA ARG A 170 -79.13 -29.67 9.20
C ARG A 170 -78.93 -31.17 9.14
N LEU A 171 -77.69 -31.62 9.25
CA LEU A 171 -77.31 -33.03 9.27
C LEU A 171 -76.55 -33.33 10.56
N ASP A 172 -77.08 -34.25 11.37
CA ASP A 172 -76.42 -34.74 12.57
C ASP A 172 -76.19 -36.25 12.42
N SER A 173 -74.93 -36.68 12.49
CA SER A 173 -74.62 -38.11 12.45
C SER A 173 -73.34 -38.50 13.17
N ALA A 174 -72.98 -39.79 13.19
CA ALA A 174 -71.63 -40.18 13.56
C ALA A 174 -70.67 -40.10 12.36
N SER A 175 -71.10 -40.46 11.15
CA SER A 175 -70.36 -40.22 9.90
C SER A 175 -71.25 -39.79 8.74
N LEU A 176 -70.66 -39.08 7.77
CA LEU A 176 -71.31 -38.63 6.54
C LEU A 176 -70.45 -38.98 5.33
N THR A 177 -71.00 -39.66 4.32
CA THR A 177 -70.37 -39.84 3.00
C THR A 177 -71.16 -39.09 1.93
N ASN A 178 -70.44 -38.35 1.07
CA ASN A 178 -70.99 -37.54 -0.02
C ASN A 178 -70.11 -37.64 -1.27
N THR A 179 -69.55 -38.82 -1.56
CA THR A 179 -68.63 -39.01 -2.69
C THR A 179 -69.39 -38.98 -4.01
N ARG A 180 -68.96 -38.14 -4.97
CA ARG A 180 -69.70 -37.83 -6.21
C ARG A 180 -71.16 -37.35 -5.98
N GLY A 181 -71.53 -37.06 -4.73
CA GLY A 181 -72.86 -36.63 -4.32
C GLY A 181 -72.99 -35.12 -4.23
N THR A 182 -74.22 -34.63 -4.04
CA THR A 182 -74.50 -33.22 -3.79
C THR A 182 -75.37 -33.05 -2.54
N ILE A 183 -74.90 -32.21 -1.62
CA ILE A 183 -75.66 -31.67 -0.49
C ILE A 183 -75.77 -30.15 -0.70
N GLY A 184 -76.98 -29.60 -0.82
CA GLY A 184 -77.16 -28.24 -1.31
C GLY A 184 -78.29 -27.43 -0.66
N SER A 185 -77.95 -26.33 0.01
CA SER A 185 -78.92 -25.31 0.47
C SER A 185 -79.00 -24.17 -0.55
N VAL A 186 -80.19 -23.94 -1.12
CA VAL A 186 -80.36 -23.01 -2.25
C VAL A 186 -80.38 -21.54 -1.81
N SER A 187 -80.88 -21.21 -0.62
CA SER A 187 -81.04 -19.82 -0.19
C SER A 187 -80.57 -19.53 1.24
N ASP A 188 -80.11 -20.53 1.98
CA ASP A 188 -79.80 -20.41 3.42
C ASP A 188 -78.56 -21.23 3.80
N ALA A 189 -78.35 -21.48 5.10
CA ALA A 189 -77.20 -22.14 5.67
C ALA A 189 -77.18 -23.69 5.50
N LEU A 190 -75.98 -24.26 5.55
CA LEU A 190 -75.74 -25.70 5.72
C LEU A 190 -75.00 -25.94 7.05
N SER A 191 -75.55 -26.79 7.90
CA SER A 191 -74.94 -27.16 9.18
C SER A 191 -74.81 -28.68 9.26
N VAL A 192 -73.58 -29.16 9.43
CA VAL A 192 -73.26 -30.58 9.53
C VAL A 192 -72.46 -30.82 10.81
N THR A 193 -72.95 -31.70 11.66
CA THR A 193 -72.27 -32.14 12.87
C THR A 193 -72.06 -33.64 12.82
N THR A 194 -70.81 -34.08 12.81
CA THR A 194 -70.43 -35.49 12.93
C THR A 194 -69.53 -35.74 14.13
N THR A 195 -69.65 -36.91 14.75
CA THR A 195 -68.69 -37.32 15.80
C THR A 195 -67.43 -37.98 15.24
N ARG A 196 -67.47 -38.45 13.99
CA ARG A 196 -66.36 -39.01 13.22
C ARG A 196 -66.17 -38.21 11.92
N THR A 197 -65.86 -38.88 10.82
CA THR A 197 -65.46 -38.28 9.54
C THR A 197 -66.64 -37.74 8.71
N ILE A 198 -66.40 -36.59 8.08
CA ILE A 198 -67.14 -36.11 6.91
C ILE A 198 -66.30 -36.43 5.67
N ASP A 199 -66.81 -37.28 4.78
CA ASP A 199 -66.17 -37.59 3.49
C ASP A 199 -66.93 -36.91 2.34
N ASN A 200 -66.36 -35.82 1.84
CA ASN A 200 -66.79 -35.08 0.66
C ASN A 200 -65.80 -35.25 -0.51
N SER A 201 -65.01 -36.32 -0.53
CA SER A 201 -63.97 -36.52 -1.53
C SER A 201 -64.51 -36.98 -2.88
N ALA A 202 -63.60 -37.17 -3.85
CA ALA A 202 -63.88 -37.78 -5.15
C ALA A 202 -65.04 -37.09 -5.91
N GLY A 203 -64.99 -35.75 -6.00
CA GLY A 203 -66.01 -34.95 -6.69
C GLY A 203 -67.29 -34.71 -5.88
N GLY A 204 -67.28 -34.99 -4.58
CA GLY A 204 -68.36 -34.60 -3.66
C GLY A 204 -68.56 -33.09 -3.60
N ARG A 205 -69.82 -32.66 -3.42
CA ARG A 205 -70.20 -31.24 -3.41
C ARG A 205 -71.07 -30.92 -2.20
N MET A 206 -70.62 -29.97 -1.37
CA MET A 206 -71.45 -29.33 -0.34
C MET A 206 -71.53 -27.84 -0.62
N LEU A 207 -72.75 -27.36 -0.91
CA LEU A 207 -72.99 -26.03 -1.44
C LEU A 207 -74.06 -25.33 -0.59
N ALA A 208 -73.82 -24.08 -0.21
CA ALA A 208 -74.82 -23.25 0.46
C ALA A 208 -74.82 -21.85 -0.14
N ALA A 209 -75.99 -21.25 -0.34
CA ALA A 209 -76.07 -19.81 -0.61
C ALA A 209 -75.77 -18.98 0.64
N GLY A 210 -76.14 -19.47 1.82
CA GLY A 210 -75.78 -18.88 3.13
C GLY A 210 -74.47 -19.41 3.69
N ASP A 211 -74.36 -19.40 5.02
CA ASP A 211 -73.17 -19.87 5.75
C ASP A 211 -73.12 -21.39 5.86
N THR A 212 -71.92 -21.97 5.82
CA THR A 212 -71.72 -23.39 6.08
C THR A 212 -70.88 -23.59 7.34
N THR A 213 -71.38 -24.41 8.25
CA THR A 213 -70.66 -24.86 9.45
C THR A 213 -70.50 -26.38 9.43
N LEU A 214 -69.27 -26.85 9.47
CA LEU A 214 -68.92 -28.27 9.57
C LEU A 214 -68.18 -28.51 10.88
N THR A 215 -68.70 -29.41 11.71
CA THR A 215 -68.02 -29.89 12.92
C THR A 215 -67.84 -31.39 12.82
N ALA A 216 -66.59 -31.88 12.89
CA ALA A 216 -66.27 -33.29 12.71
C ALA A 216 -65.11 -33.75 13.59
N SER A 217 -64.75 -35.03 13.53
CA SER A 217 -63.41 -35.47 13.93
C SER A 217 -62.42 -35.23 12.80
N ASP A 218 -62.79 -35.58 11.56
CA ASP A 218 -61.94 -35.44 10.39
C ASP A 218 -62.78 -35.00 9.20
N LEU A 219 -62.18 -34.24 8.29
CA LEU A 219 -62.81 -33.82 7.05
C LEU A 219 -61.95 -34.24 5.86
N ASN A 220 -62.50 -35.09 5.00
CA ASN A 220 -61.90 -35.42 3.72
C ASN A 220 -62.64 -34.70 2.58
N ASN A 221 -62.03 -33.66 2.02
CA ASN A 221 -62.49 -32.91 0.85
C ASN A 221 -61.54 -33.11 -0.34
N ALA A 222 -60.75 -34.18 -0.39
CA ALA A 222 -59.81 -34.42 -1.48
C ALA A 222 -60.54 -34.56 -2.84
N GLY A 223 -60.21 -33.70 -3.80
CA GLY A 223 -60.94 -33.60 -5.07
C GLY A 223 -62.42 -33.19 -4.94
N GLY A 224 -62.85 -32.73 -3.76
CA GLY A 224 -64.20 -32.30 -3.45
C GLY A 224 -64.38 -30.78 -3.55
N THR A 225 -65.62 -30.32 -3.39
CA THR A 225 -65.97 -28.88 -3.36
C THR A 225 -66.81 -28.54 -2.13
N LEU A 226 -66.34 -27.57 -1.35
CA LEU A 226 -67.10 -26.86 -0.33
C LEU A 226 -67.25 -25.39 -0.77
N SER A 227 -68.49 -24.88 -0.85
CA SER A 227 -68.71 -23.48 -1.21
C SER A 227 -69.88 -22.85 -0.45
N ALA A 228 -69.67 -21.63 0.07
CA ALA A 228 -70.65 -20.92 0.88
C ALA A 228 -70.46 -19.38 0.84
N THR A 229 -71.33 -18.64 1.52
CA THR A 229 -71.09 -17.23 1.85
C THR A 229 -69.93 -17.14 2.86
N ASN A 230 -70.07 -17.71 4.06
CA ASN A 230 -68.96 -17.94 4.98
C ASN A 230 -68.76 -19.45 5.21
N LEU A 231 -67.50 -19.88 5.34
CA LEU A 231 -67.14 -21.25 5.68
C LEU A 231 -66.54 -21.29 7.09
N SER A 232 -67.09 -22.12 7.97
CA SER A 232 -66.55 -22.40 9.30
C SER A 232 -66.39 -23.91 9.46
N ILE A 233 -65.15 -24.36 9.64
CA ILE A 233 -64.80 -25.78 9.74
C ILE A 233 -64.05 -25.98 11.06
N ASP A 234 -64.52 -26.92 11.88
CA ASP A 234 -63.92 -27.30 13.15
C ASP A 234 -63.78 -28.83 13.22
N THR A 235 -62.53 -29.31 13.11
CA THR A 235 -62.16 -30.72 13.35
C THR A 235 -61.44 -30.92 14.67
N ARG A 236 -61.37 -29.88 15.53
CA ARG A 236 -60.61 -29.84 16.78
C ARG A 236 -59.14 -30.23 16.52
N ASP A 237 -58.74 -31.43 16.96
CA ASP A 237 -57.39 -31.97 16.80
C ASP A 237 -57.25 -32.90 15.58
N GLY A 238 -58.35 -33.23 14.90
CA GLY A 238 -58.33 -34.12 13.75
C GLY A 238 -58.08 -33.39 12.43
N SER A 239 -57.88 -34.17 11.38
CA SER A 239 -57.27 -33.71 10.14
C SER A 239 -58.27 -33.13 9.13
N VAL A 240 -57.78 -32.22 8.30
CA VAL A 240 -58.50 -31.69 7.14
C VAL A 240 -57.68 -31.99 5.89
N ASN A 241 -58.21 -32.83 5.01
CA ASN A 241 -57.62 -33.15 3.72
C ASN A 241 -58.36 -32.42 2.60
N ASN A 242 -57.72 -31.44 1.97
CA ASN A 242 -58.18 -30.68 0.82
C ASN A 242 -57.30 -30.91 -0.42
N ALA A 243 -56.56 -32.02 -0.49
CA ALA A 243 -55.67 -32.30 -1.61
C ALA A 243 -56.43 -32.33 -2.95
N ALA A 244 -55.97 -31.54 -3.94
CA ALA A 244 -56.66 -31.30 -5.22
C ALA A 244 -58.14 -30.88 -5.11
N GLY A 245 -58.59 -30.46 -3.91
CA GLY A 245 -59.94 -30.05 -3.60
C GLY A 245 -60.12 -28.54 -3.61
N THR A 246 -61.34 -28.07 -3.36
CA THR A 246 -61.66 -26.64 -3.25
C THR A 246 -62.52 -26.37 -2.02
N MET A 247 -62.09 -25.40 -1.22
CA MET A 247 -62.91 -24.74 -0.19
C MET A 247 -62.95 -23.24 -0.49
N ALA A 248 -64.11 -22.74 -0.90
CA ALA A 248 -64.26 -21.37 -1.39
C ALA A 248 -65.39 -20.62 -0.67
N SER A 249 -65.11 -19.42 -0.17
CA SER A 249 -66.11 -18.54 0.45
C SER A 249 -66.21 -17.16 -0.22
N ASN A 250 -67.43 -16.62 -0.32
CA ASN A 250 -67.65 -15.24 -0.77
C ASN A 250 -67.39 -14.19 0.32
N GLY A 251 -67.26 -14.63 1.57
CA GLY A 251 -66.91 -13.86 2.77
C GLY A 251 -65.69 -14.47 3.45
N ALA A 252 -65.82 -14.84 4.72
CA ALA A 252 -64.72 -15.41 5.51
C ALA A 252 -64.61 -16.94 5.35
N LEU A 253 -63.39 -17.46 5.53
CA LEU A 253 -63.11 -18.89 5.69
C LEU A 253 -62.35 -19.08 7.00
N ALA A 254 -62.96 -19.77 7.96
CA ALA A 254 -62.37 -20.11 9.24
C ALA A 254 -62.15 -21.63 9.34
N LEU A 255 -60.92 -22.03 9.65
CA LEU A 255 -60.49 -23.41 9.76
C LEU A 255 -59.80 -23.63 11.11
N HIS A 256 -60.37 -24.48 11.95
CA HIS A 256 -59.73 -25.01 13.16
C HIS A 256 -59.55 -26.51 13.00
N ALA A 257 -58.30 -26.98 12.99
CA ALA A 257 -57.97 -28.37 12.75
C ALA A 257 -56.72 -28.81 13.54
N GLY A 258 -56.41 -30.10 13.51
CA GLY A 258 -55.05 -30.62 13.71
C GLY A 258 -54.24 -30.37 12.45
N ALA A 259 -53.87 -31.41 11.70
CA ALA A 259 -53.15 -31.24 10.44
C ALA A 259 -54.05 -30.79 9.27
N VAL A 260 -53.52 -29.94 8.39
CA VAL A 260 -54.19 -29.52 7.15
C VAL A 260 -53.33 -29.92 5.96
N ASN A 261 -53.90 -30.70 5.03
CA ASN A 261 -53.30 -30.99 3.73
C ASN A 261 -54.06 -30.22 2.64
N ASN A 262 -53.38 -29.31 1.96
CA ASN A 262 -53.86 -28.53 0.81
C ASN A 262 -52.95 -28.73 -0.42
N GLU A 263 -52.31 -29.88 -0.56
CA GLU A 263 -51.45 -30.21 -1.70
C GLU A 263 -52.23 -30.12 -3.03
N GLY A 264 -51.80 -29.23 -3.92
CA GLY A 264 -52.50 -28.93 -5.18
C GLY A 264 -53.96 -28.48 -5.02
N GLY A 265 -54.39 -28.18 -3.79
CA GLY A 265 -55.74 -27.75 -3.45
C GLY A 265 -55.90 -26.24 -3.41
N ALA A 266 -57.14 -25.79 -3.23
CA ALA A 266 -57.47 -24.38 -3.11
C ALA A 266 -58.27 -24.09 -1.82
N LEU A 267 -57.75 -23.18 -1.00
CA LEU A 267 -58.44 -22.51 0.10
C LEU A 267 -58.58 -21.04 -0.28
N GLU A 268 -59.81 -20.61 -0.59
CA GLU A 268 -60.07 -19.29 -1.14
C GLU A 268 -61.15 -18.56 -0.34
N ALA A 269 -60.85 -17.35 0.12
CA ALA A 269 -61.81 -16.45 0.72
C ALA A 269 -61.77 -15.09 0.00
N LYS A 270 -62.93 -14.55 -0.37
CA LYS A 270 -63.01 -13.14 -0.81
C LYS A 270 -62.88 -12.16 0.35
N GLY A 271 -63.05 -12.62 1.60
CA GLY A 271 -62.80 -11.92 2.84
C GLY A 271 -61.60 -12.51 3.61
N ALA A 272 -61.67 -12.49 4.95
CA ALA A 272 -60.59 -13.02 5.78
C ALA A 272 -60.52 -14.56 5.73
N LEU A 273 -59.30 -15.08 5.61
CA LEU A 273 -58.99 -16.50 5.75
C LEU A 273 -58.19 -16.71 7.04
N THR A 274 -58.75 -17.48 7.97
CA THR A 274 -58.10 -17.84 9.23
C THR A 274 -57.91 -19.35 9.33
N ALA A 275 -56.69 -19.81 9.58
CA ALA A 275 -56.39 -21.23 9.79
C ALA A 275 -55.59 -21.43 11.08
N PHE A 276 -56.06 -22.31 11.95
CA PHE A 276 -55.39 -22.67 13.20
C PHE A 276 -55.26 -24.18 13.28
N THR A 277 -54.01 -24.68 13.38
CA THR A 277 -53.71 -26.12 13.34
C THR A 277 -53.26 -26.71 14.69
N ASN A 278 -53.43 -25.98 15.81
CA ASN A 278 -52.92 -26.39 17.13
C ASN A 278 -51.44 -26.86 17.11
N ASP A 279 -50.57 -26.10 16.43
CA ASP A 279 -49.15 -26.43 16.20
C ASP A 279 -48.88 -27.69 15.34
N ALA A 280 -49.89 -28.25 14.67
CA ALA A 280 -49.71 -29.30 13.67
C ALA A 280 -49.36 -28.73 12.29
N ALA A 281 -48.94 -29.61 11.37
CA ALA A 281 -48.49 -29.21 10.04
C ALA A 281 -49.62 -28.63 9.16
N PHE A 282 -49.27 -27.61 8.38
CA PHE A 282 -50.08 -27.08 7.30
C PHE A 282 -49.31 -27.26 5.99
N ASP A 283 -49.77 -28.18 5.14
CA ASP A 283 -49.15 -28.47 3.85
C ASP A 283 -49.89 -27.75 2.72
N ASN A 284 -49.23 -26.80 2.07
CA ASN A 284 -49.69 -26.05 0.90
C ASN A 284 -48.78 -26.30 -0.32
N SER A 285 -48.06 -27.41 -0.34
CA SER A 285 -47.11 -27.72 -1.40
C SER A 285 -47.79 -28.15 -2.71
N ALA A 286 -46.98 -28.55 -3.71
CA ALA A 286 -47.44 -29.08 -5.00
C ALA A 286 -48.45 -28.18 -5.72
N SER A 287 -48.14 -26.88 -5.85
CA SER A 287 -49.05 -25.85 -6.40
C SER A 287 -50.34 -25.60 -5.60
N GLY A 288 -50.33 -25.93 -4.31
CA GLY A 288 -51.39 -25.56 -3.37
C GLY A 288 -51.57 -24.03 -3.28
N ARG A 289 -52.82 -23.60 -3.07
CA ARG A 289 -53.19 -22.18 -3.03
C ARG A 289 -53.98 -21.84 -1.77
N VAL A 290 -53.50 -20.81 -1.06
CA VAL A 290 -54.22 -20.13 0.03
C VAL A 290 -54.37 -18.66 -0.33
N ILE A 291 -55.59 -18.23 -0.63
CA ILE A 291 -55.88 -16.86 -1.05
C ILE A 291 -56.98 -16.26 -0.19
N GLY A 292 -56.74 -15.04 0.29
CA GLY A 292 -57.66 -14.29 1.14
C GLY A 292 -57.56 -12.79 0.90
N ASP A 293 -58.56 -12.03 1.31
CA ASP A 293 -58.41 -10.57 1.45
C ASP A 293 -57.40 -10.25 2.55
N ARG A 294 -57.54 -10.90 3.71
CA ARG A 294 -56.56 -10.95 4.81
C ARG A 294 -56.29 -12.41 5.15
N ILE A 295 -55.04 -12.77 5.43
CA ILE A 295 -54.67 -14.12 5.88
C ILE A 295 -54.13 -14.05 7.31
N ALA A 296 -54.65 -14.92 8.18
CA ALA A 296 -54.06 -15.19 9.49
C ALA A 296 -53.92 -16.71 9.66
N LEU A 297 -52.69 -17.20 9.71
CA LEU A 297 -52.39 -18.63 9.82
C LEU A 297 -51.53 -18.86 11.05
N SER A 298 -51.94 -19.80 11.89
CA SER A 298 -51.17 -20.24 13.04
C SER A 298 -51.00 -21.75 12.97
N ALA A 299 -49.77 -22.21 12.78
CA ALA A 299 -49.46 -23.62 12.57
C ALA A 299 -48.14 -24.06 13.20
N GLY A 300 -47.86 -25.37 13.15
CA GLY A 300 -46.53 -25.90 13.42
C GLY A 300 -45.61 -25.63 12.24
N GLU A 301 -45.31 -26.68 11.49
CA GLU A 301 -44.59 -26.57 10.23
C GLU A 301 -45.54 -26.11 9.11
N LEU A 302 -45.20 -25.00 8.45
CA LEU A 302 -45.85 -24.54 7.23
C LEU A 302 -45.01 -24.96 6.02
N LYS A 303 -45.51 -25.90 5.23
CA LYS A 303 -44.89 -26.32 3.97
C LYS A 303 -45.56 -25.57 2.82
N ASN A 304 -44.86 -24.61 2.25
CA ASN A 304 -45.29 -23.85 1.09
C ASN A 304 -44.35 -24.06 -0.11
N ASN A 305 -43.57 -25.14 -0.12
CA ASN A 305 -42.67 -25.40 -1.25
C ASN A 305 -43.46 -25.57 -2.55
N THR A 306 -43.11 -24.79 -3.58
CA THR A 306 -43.88 -24.68 -4.85
C THR A 306 -45.36 -24.27 -4.68
N GLY A 307 -45.74 -23.77 -3.51
CA GLY A 307 -47.10 -23.33 -3.17
C GLY A 307 -47.26 -21.81 -3.19
N LEU A 308 -48.51 -21.35 -3.21
CA LEU A 308 -48.86 -19.92 -3.15
C LEU A 308 -49.69 -19.61 -1.90
N ILE A 309 -49.22 -18.66 -1.11
CA ILE A 309 -50.00 -17.96 -0.09
C ILE A 309 -50.06 -16.50 -0.51
N SER A 310 -51.26 -15.97 -0.77
CA SER A 310 -51.42 -14.61 -1.26
C SER A 310 -52.59 -13.89 -0.61
N ALA A 311 -52.27 -12.84 0.16
CA ALA A 311 -53.25 -11.93 0.73
C ALA A 311 -53.38 -10.67 -0.12
N LYS A 312 -54.61 -10.21 -0.38
CA LYS A 312 -54.82 -8.92 -1.05
C LYS A 312 -54.42 -7.74 -0.17
N THR A 313 -54.60 -7.86 1.14
CA THR A 313 -54.24 -6.87 2.16
C THR A 313 -53.11 -7.41 3.03
N ALA A 314 -53.25 -7.42 4.35
CA ALA A 314 -52.24 -7.88 5.28
C ALA A 314 -52.25 -9.41 5.45
N SER A 315 -51.08 -9.98 5.74
CA SER A 315 -50.92 -11.40 6.08
C SER A 315 -50.09 -11.55 7.36
N SER A 316 -50.50 -12.45 8.24
CA SER A 316 -49.81 -12.78 9.49
C SER A 316 -49.71 -14.29 9.62
N LEU A 317 -48.48 -14.82 9.67
CA LEU A 317 -48.18 -16.24 9.77
C LEU A 317 -47.39 -16.48 11.07
N HIS A 318 -47.95 -17.30 11.96
CA HIS A 318 -47.34 -17.72 13.21
C HIS A 318 -47.01 -19.21 13.13
N THR A 319 -45.73 -19.58 13.16
CA THR A 319 -45.28 -20.95 12.85
C THR A 319 -44.15 -21.43 13.74
N THR A 320 -43.92 -22.74 13.78
CA THR A 320 -42.68 -23.32 14.35
C THR A 320 -41.59 -23.51 13.31
N ALA A 321 -41.94 -23.73 12.04
CA ALA A 321 -41.01 -23.72 10.91
C ALA A 321 -41.74 -23.30 9.62
N ILE A 322 -41.02 -22.72 8.67
CA ILE A 322 -41.54 -22.39 7.34
C ILE A 322 -40.60 -22.95 6.28
N ASP A 323 -41.13 -23.78 5.40
CA ASP A 323 -40.47 -24.20 4.16
C ASP A 323 -41.17 -23.54 2.96
N ASN A 324 -40.59 -22.46 2.45
CA ASN A 324 -41.05 -21.72 1.28
C ASN A 324 -40.14 -21.96 0.06
N HIS A 325 -39.41 -23.09 0.01
CA HIS A 325 -38.52 -23.39 -1.11
C HIS A 325 -39.26 -23.40 -2.45
N GLY A 326 -38.84 -22.55 -3.39
CA GLY A 326 -39.52 -22.41 -4.69
C GLY A 326 -40.99 -21.98 -4.60
N GLY A 327 -41.47 -21.57 -3.42
CA GLY A 327 -42.84 -21.13 -3.17
C GLY A 327 -42.95 -19.61 -3.10
N ALA A 328 -44.18 -19.11 -2.97
CA ALA A 328 -44.46 -17.68 -2.84
C ALA A 328 -45.37 -17.37 -1.64
N ILE A 329 -44.95 -16.42 -0.79
CA ILE A 329 -45.75 -15.82 0.29
C ILE A 329 -45.84 -14.32 0.03
N LEU A 330 -47.04 -13.84 -0.32
CA LEU A 330 -47.27 -12.49 -0.82
C LEU A 330 -48.38 -11.76 -0.06
N ALA A 331 -48.25 -10.45 0.09
CA ALA A 331 -49.28 -9.59 0.67
C ALA A 331 -49.35 -8.21 -0.04
N GLY A 332 -50.54 -7.69 -0.33
CA GLY A 332 -50.71 -6.33 -0.88
C GLY A 332 -50.57 -5.21 0.16
N GLN A 333 -50.51 -5.57 1.45
CA GLN A 333 -50.14 -4.69 2.57
C GLN A 333 -49.17 -5.45 3.48
N SER A 334 -48.98 -5.02 4.74
CA SER A 334 -47.96 -5.58 5.63
C SER A 334 -48.00 -7.10 5.75
N LEU A 335 -46.81 -7.72 5.68
CA LEU A 335 -46.59 -9.15 5.89
C LEU A 335 -45.80 -9.36 7.19
N GLU A 336 -46.35 -10.13 8.11
CA GLU A 336 -45.67 -10.51 9.35
C GLU A 336 -45.49 -12.04 9.42
N LEU A 337 -44.24 -12.47 9.55
CA LEU A 337 -43.84 -13.86 9.76
C LEU A 337 -43.22 -13.99 11.15
N VAL A 338 -43.96 -14.60 12.08
CA VAL A 338 -43.47 -14.93 13.44
C VAL A 338 -43.21 -16.43 13.50
N ASN A 339 -41.98 -16.81 13.19
CA ASN A 339 -41.53 -18.19 13.12
C ASN A 339 -40.61 -18.51 14.31
N GLN A 340 -40.85 -19.62 15.00
CA GLN A 340 -40.01 -20.02 16.14
C GLN A 340 -38.74 -20.76 15.72
N GLY A 341 -38.70 -21.35 14.53
CA GLY A 341 -37.61 -22.20 14.04
C GLY A 341 -36.95 -21.67 12.77
N ALA A 342 -36.68 -22.56 11.81
CA ALA A 342 -36.04 -22.18 10.54
C ALA A 342 -37.06 -21.63 9.53
N LEU A 343 -36.66 -20.60 8.79
CA LEU A 343 -37.34 -20.10 7.59
C LEU A 343 -36.46 -20.43 6.39
N ASN A 344 -36.88 -21.42 5.59
CA ASN A 344 -36.24 -21.74 4.32
C ASN A 344 -36.97 -21.00 3.19
N ASN A 345 -36.35 -19.98 2.61
CA ASN A 345 -36.82 -19.24 1.43
C ASN A 345 -35.92 -19.50 0.22
N ALA A 346 -35.22 -20.64 0.17
CA ALA A 346 -34.30 -20.93 -0.93
C ALA A 346 -35.04 -21.02 -2.27
N ALA A 347 -34.59 -20.27 -3.28
CA ALA A 347 -35.29 -20.10 -4.57
C ALA A 347 -36.77 -19.67 -4.46
N GLY A 348 -37.21 -19.21 -3.28
CA GLY A 348 -38.59 -18.79 -3.00
C GLY A 348 -38.76 -17.27 -3.03
N GLN A 349 -40.02 -16.84 -2.93
CA GLN A 349 -40.40 -15.43 -2.83
C GLN A 349 -41.17 -15.16 -1.54
N ILE A 350 -40.76 -14.12 -0.81
CA ILE A 350 -41.49 -13.51 0.29
C ILE A 350 -41.62 -12.03 -0.02
N GLY A 351 -42.84 -11.50 -0.12
CA GLY A 351 -43.03 -10.15 -0.62
C GLY A 351 -44.24 -9.41 -0.08
N SER A 352 -44.09 -8.08 0.06
CA SER A 352 -45.21 -7.18 0.32
C SER A 352 -45.06 -5.86 -0.45
N ASP A 353 -46.19 -5.25 -0.86
CA ASP A 353 -46.22 -3.87 -1.37
C ASP A 353 -46.00 -2.81 -0.26
N ALA A 354 -46.02 -3.22 1.01
CA ALA A 354 -45.76 -2.41 2.20
C ALA A 354 -44.60 -3.02 3.02
N ASP A 355 -44.72 -3.08 4.35
CA ASP A 355 -43.67 -3.59 5.24
C ASP A 355 -43.64 -5.13 5.28
N VAL A 356 -42.44 -5.71 5.36
CA VAL A 356 -42.22 -7.12 5.66
C VAL A 356 -41.48 -7.23 6.99
N LYS A 357 -42.08 -7.94 7.96
CA LYS A 357 -41.47 -8.23 9.25
C LYS A 357 -41.29 -9.73 9.41
N ILE A 358 -40.05 -10.15 9.63
CA ILE A 358 -39.68 -11.56 9.82
C ILE A 358 -38.99 -11.70 11.17
N ALA A 359 -39.51 -12.57 12.03
CA ALA A 359 -38.83 -13.05 13.22
C ALA A 359 -38.68 -14.57 13.08
N SER A 360 -37.45 -15.08 13.11
CA SER A 360 -37.14 -16.50 12.91
C SER A 360 -35.92 -16.91 13.76
N THR A 361 -35.65 -18.20 13.92
CA THR A 361 -34.34 -18.64 14.43
C THR A 361 -33.29 -18.53 13.33
N THR A 362 -33.56 -19.04 12.13
CA THR A 362 -32.68 -18.84 10.96
C THR A 362 -33.50 -18.34 9.78
N ILE A 363 -32.86 -17.56 8.91
CA ILE A 363 -33.42 -17.13 7.63
C ILE A 363 -32.43 -17.58 6.55
N ASP A 364 -32.84 -18.54 5.72
CA ASP A 364 -32.11 -18.94 4.52
C ASP A 364 -32.81 -18.34 3.30
N ASN A 365 -32.18 -17.34 2.69
CA ASN A 365 -32.61 -16.69 1.47
C ASN A 365 -31.69 -17.04 0.28
N THR A 366 -31.12 -18.25 0.26
CA THR A 366 -30.21 -18.68 -0.82
C THR A 366 -30.93 -18.72 -2.16
N ALA A 367 -30.45 -17.95 -3.14
CA ALA A 367 -31.11 -17.75 -4.44
C ALA A 367 -32.58 -17.31 -4.35
N GLY A 368 -33.04 -16.84 -3.18
CA GLY A 368 -34.41 -16.42 -2.90
C GLY A 368 -34.59 -14.90 -2.98
N ALA A 369 -35.84 -14.45 -2.95
CA ALA A 369 -36.22 -13.03 -2.89
C ALA A 369 -37.00 -12.73 -1.60
N ILE A 370 -36.59 -11.69 -0.88
CA ILE A 370 -37.38 -11.07 0.19
C ILE A 370 -37.54 -9.58 -0.14
N TYR A 371 -38.76 -9.16 -0.44
CA TYR A 371 -39.06 -7.82 -0.94
C TYR A 371 -40.09 -7.09 -0.08
N ALA A 372 -39.77 -5.86 0.32
CA ALA A 372 -40.72 -4.93 0.92
C ALA A 372 -40.85 -3.66 0.06
N GLY A 373 -42.07 -3.24 -0.27
CA GLY A 373 -42.31 -1.91 -0.82
C GLY A 373 -42.00 -0.80 0.21
N GLY A 374 -42.19 -1.11 1.50
CA GLY A 374 -41.82 -0.30 2.66
C GLY A 374 -40.54 -0.78 3.33
N THR A 375 -40.58 -1.05 4.63
CA THR A 375 -39.44 -1.52 5.42
C THR A 375 -39.39 -3.05 5.43
N LEU A 376 -38.23 -3.62 5.11
CA LEU A 376 -37.88 -4.99 5.45
C LEU A 376 -37.22 -5.02 6.83
N SER A 377 -37.87 -5.64 7.81
CA SER A 377 -37.31 -5.89 9.16
C SER A 377 -37.12 -7.39 9.36
N ALA A 378 -35.88 -7.86 9.40
CA ALA A 378 -35.56 -9.27 9.61
C ALA A 378 -34.76 -9.47 10.90
N THR A 379 -35.31 -10.26 11.83
CA THR A 379 -34.69 -10.62 13.10
C THR A 379 -34.45 -12.13 13.14
N ALA A 380 -33.20 -12.55 13.32
CA ALA A 380 -32.84 -13.96 13.41
C ALA A 380 -31.61 -14.25 14.28
N THR A 381 -31.25 -15.52 14.41
CA THR A 381 -29.92 -15.92 14.89
C THR A 381 -28.91 -15.74 13.77
N THR A 382 -29.21 -16.33 12.61
CA THR A 382 -28.42 -16.22 11.40
C THR A 382 -29.30 -15.80 10.23
N ILE A 383 -28.77 -14.93 9.37
CA ILE A 383 -29.39 -14.51 8.12
C ILE A 383 -28.42 -14.87 7.00
N ALA A 384 -28.75 -15.87 6.20
CA ALA A 384 -28.01 -16.25 5.00
C ALA A 384 -28.71 -15.67 3.77
N ASN A 385 -28.01 -14.79 3.06
CA ASN A 385 -28.44 -14.20 1.79
C ASN A 385 -27.40 -14.53 0.72
N ALA A 386 -27.39 -15.79 0.28
CA ALA A 386 -26.36 -16.30 -0.62
C ALA A 386 -26.84 -16.44 -2.07
N ALA A 387 -25.94 -16.25 -3.03
CA ALA A 387 -26.21 -16.48 -4.46
C ALA A 387 -27.46 -15.74 -5.01
N THR A 388 -27.70 -14.51 -4.54
CA THR A 388 -28.84 -13.67 -4.96
C THR A 388 -28.46 -12.51 -5.86
N ARG A 389 -27.17 -12.24 -6.06
CA ARG A 389 -26.67 -11.13 -6.87
C ARG A 389 -27.08 -11.28 -8.34
N ASP A 390 -27.77 -10.26 -8.88
CA ASP A 390 -28.22 -10.20 -10.28
C ASP A 390 -29.09 -11.39 -10.73
N VAL A 391 -29.74 -12.06 -9.77
CA VAL A 391 -30.69 -13.16 -10.01
C VAL A 391 -32.12 -12.64 -9.97
N THR A 392 -33.00 -13.22 -10.78
CA THR A 392 -34.45 -13.04 -10.68
C THR A 392 -35.08 -14.37 -10.29
N VAL A 393 -35.97 -14.34 -9.31
CA VAL A 393 -36.70 -15.52 -8.84
C VAL A 393 -38.06 -15.59 -9.53
N ASP A 394 -38.36 -16.73 -10.14
CA ASP A 394 -39.67 -17.13 -10.64
C ASP A 394 -40.03 -18.49 -10.03
N THR A 395 -41.17 -18.56 -9.36
CA THR A 395 -41.58 -19.71 -8.55
C THR A 395 -42.54 -20.66 -9.27
N ASN A 396 -42.94 -20.38 -10.52
CA ASN A 396 -44.01 -21.13 -11.23
C ASN A 396 -45.35 -21.23 -10.46
N THR A 397 -45.55 -20.41 -9.42
CA THR A 397 -46.77 -20.39 -8.58
C THR A 397 -47.84 -19.44 -9.10
N GLY A 398 -47.56 -18.74 -10.20
CA GLY A 398 -48.37 -17.63 -10.71
C GLY A 398 -48.05 -16.26 -10.06
N ALA A 399 -47.11 -16.23 -9.12
CA ALA A 399 -46.52 -14.99 -8.60
C ALA A 399 -45.70 -14.26 -9.67
N SER A 400 -45.60 -12.93 -9.57
CA SER A 400 -44.73 -12.15 -10.45
C SER A 400 -43.26 -12.38 -10.12
N SER A 401 -42.38 -12.35 -11.12
CA SER A 401 -40.94 -12.47 -10.91
C SER A 401 -40.40 -11.34 -10.02
N MET A 402 -39.52 -11.67 -9.08
CA MET A 402 -38.88 -10.71 -8.16
C MET A 402 -37.36 -10.77 -8.30
N PRO A 403 -36.64 -9.63 -8.26
CA PRO A 403 -35.20 -9.70 -8.15
C PRO A 403 -34.81 -10.33 -6.80
N ALA A 404 -33.85 -11.25 -6.82
CA ALA A 404 -33.41 -11.98 -5.65
C ALA A 404 -32.73 -11.07 -4.62
N GLY A 405 -32.53 -11.56 -3.40
CA GLY A 405 -31.86 -10.85 -2.33
C GLY A 405 -32.81 -10.19 -1.35
N LEU A 406 -32.28 -9.34 -0.49
CA LEU A 406 -33.02 -8.61 0.53
C LEU A 406 -33.27 -7.19 0.07
N GLN A 407 -34.53 -6.80 -0.08
CA GLN A 407 -34.90 -5.52 -0.70
C GLN A 407 -35.99 -4.77 0.07
N GLY A 408 -35.83 -3.45 0.16
CA GLY A 408 -36.78 -2.57 0.84
C GLY A 408 -36.70 -1.11 0.38
N THR A 409 -37.67 -0.28 0.75
CA THR A 409 -37.40 1.15 0.93
C THR A 409 -36.33 1.33 2.01
N ASP A 410 -36.49 0.61 3.11
CA ASP A 410 -35.49 0.46 4.16
C ASP A 410 -35.25 -1.01 4.45
N VAL A 411 -34.01 -1.38 4.76
CA VAL A 411 -33.65 -2.75 5.15
C VAL A 411 -33.00 -2.72 6.53
N THR A 412 -33.64 -3.34 7.51
CA THR A 412 -33.14 -3.47 8.89
C THR A 412 -32.94 -4.95 9.21
N LEU A 413 -31.70 -5.33 9.47
CA LEU A 413 -31.29 -6.70 9.75
C LEU A 413 -30.73 -6.78 11.18
N LEU A 414 -31.33 -7.61 12.01
CA LEU A 414 -30.88 -7.88 13.37
C LEU A 414 -30.58 -9.38 13.50
N ALA A 415 -29.31 -9.74 13.55
CA ALA A 415 -28.88 -11.12 13.77
C ALA A 415 -28.14 -11.24 15.10
N ASN A 416 -28.35 -12.32 15.85
CA ASN A 416 -27.63 -12.54 17.11
C ASN A 416 -26.27 -13.23 16.92
N GLN A 417 -25.97 -13.76 15.73
CA GLN A 417 -24.70 -14.42 15.41
C GLN A 417 -24.10 -13.89 14.12
N SER A 418 -24.79 -14.05 12.99
CA SER A 418 -24.21 -13.69 11.70
C SER A 418 -25.21 -13.22 10.64
N ILE A 419 -24.72 -12.34 9.76
CA ILE A 419 -25.31 -12.03 8.47
C ILE A 419 -24.30 -12.43 7.40
N ASP A 420 -24.67 -13.37 6.54
CA ASP A 420 -23.85 -13.82 5.42
C ASP A 420 -24.47 -13.31 4.10
N ASN A 421 -23.75 -12.44 3.39
CA ASN A 421 -24.12 -11.92 2.09
C ASN A 421 -23.24 -12.47 0.96
N HIS A 422 -22.79 -13.74 1.05
CA HIS A 422 -21.91 -14.37 0.07
C HIS A 422 -22.55 -14.47 -1.33
N GLN A 423 -22.00 -13.78 -2.33
CA GLN A 423 -22.60 -13.61 -3.66
C GLN A 423 -24.07 -13.13 -3.59
N GLY A 424 -24.42 -12.45 -2.51
CA GLY A 424 -25.75 -11.94 -2.25
C GLY A 424 -25.91 -10.48 -2.66
N GLN A 425 -27.16 -10.01 -2.68
CA GLN A 425 -27.46 -8.58 -2.75
C GLN A 425 -28.42 -8.13 -1.65
N ILE A 426 -28.09 -7.00 -1.03
CA ILE A 426 -28.93 -6.27 -0.08
C ILE A 426 -29.11 -4.86 -0.64
N LEU A 427 -30.34 -4.51 -1.00
CA LEU A 427 -30.66 -3.26 -1.69
C LEU A 427 -31.71 -2.47 -0.92
N ALA A 428 -31.49 -1.17 -0.76
CA ALA A 428 -32.53 -0.29 -0.24
C ALA A 428 -32.70 0.97 -1.09
N ARG A 429 -33.88 1.59 -1.03
CA ARG A 429 -34.12 2.90 -1.67
C ARG A 429 -33.73 4.09 -0.78
N ARG A 430 -33.60 3.89 0.53
CA ARG A 430 -33.32 4.95 1.52
C ARG A 430 -32.24 4.56 2.52
N ALA A 431 -32.36 3.46 3.24
CA ALA A 431 -31.37 3.08 4.25
C ALA A 431 -31.19 1.58 4.43
N ILE A 432 -29.97 1.18 4.78
CA ILE A 432 -29.63 -0.18 5.21
C ILE A 432 -29.04 -0.10 6.62
N SER A 433 -29.60 -0.84 7.57
CA SER A 433 -29.08 -0.98 8.93
C SER A 433 -28.87 -2.46 9.26
N GLY A 434 -27.65 -2.85 9.60
CA GLY A 434 -27.30 -4.20 10.07
C GLY A 434 -26.76 -4.19 11.49
N THR A 435 -27.26 -5.07 12.35
CA THR A 435 -26.73 -5.28 13.70
C THR A 435 -26.52 -6.77 13.95
N THR A 436 -25.28 -7.19 14.11
CA THR A 436 -24.87 -8.60 14.24
C THR A 436 -23.43 -8.71 14.74
N PRO A 437 -23.04 -9.73 15.52
CA PRO A 437 -21.63 -9.96 15.87
C PRO A 437 -20.73 -10.22 14.66
N SER A 438 -21.24 -10.86 13.61
CA SER A 438 -20.47 -11.14 12.40
C SER A 438 -21.24 -10.75 11.15
N LEU A 439 -20.59 -10.05 10.22
CA LEU A 439 -21.12 -9.80 8.89
C LEU A 439 -20.05 -10.06 7.83
N SER A 440 -20.37 -10.96 6.89
CA SER A 440 -19.55 -11.27 5.73
C SER A 440 -20.23 -10.76 4.46
N ASN A 441 -19.55 -9.89 3.71
CA ASN A 441 -19.95 -9.46 2.38
C ASN A 441 -18.95 -9.99 1.34
N ASP A 442 -18.92 -11.31 1.14
CA ASP A 442 -17.97 -11.98 0.24
C ASP A 442 -18.52 -12.06 -1.19
N ALA A 443 -17.89 -11.39 -2.16
CA ALA A 443 -18.42 -11.21 -3.51
C ALA A 443 -19.87 -10.66 -3.57
N GLY A 444 -20.38 -10.16 -2.45
CA GLY A 444 -21.73 -9.64 -2.29
C GLY A 444 -21.83 -8.17 -2.66
N LYS A 445 -23.07 -7.68 -2.66
CA LYS A 445 -23.42 -6.29 -2.93
C LYS A 445 -24.32 -5.75 -1.82
N ILE A 446 -23.96 -4.61 -1.22
CA ILE A 446 -24.79 -3.85 -0.28
C ILE A 446 -24.92 -2.42 -0.82
N GLU A 447 -26.12 -2.01 -1.24
CA GLU A 447 -26.29 -0.74 -1.96
C GLU A 447 -27.56 0.01 -1.62
N THR A 448 -27.42 1.32 -1.43
CA THR A 448 -28.55 2.25 -1.25
C THR A 448 -28.16 3.66 -1.68
N PRO A 449 -29.06 4.45 -2.30
CA PRO A 449 -28.81 5.86 -2.58
C PRO A 449 -28.86 6.75 -1.33
N GLY A 450 -29.21 6.23 -0.15
CA GLY A 450 -29.08 6.93 1.13
C GLY A 450 -27.92 6.39 1.98
N HIS A 451 -28.17 6.04 3.25
CA HIS A 451 -27.10 5.67 4.18
C HIS A 451 -27.06 4.18 4.50
N ILE A 452 -25.84 3.66 4.73
CA ILE A 452 -25.58 2.32 5.24
C ILE A 452 -25.03 2.44 6.65
N LYS A 453 -25.59 1.71 7.62
CA LYS A 453 -25.10 1.62 8.99
C LYS A 453 -24.94 0.15 9.40
N LEU A 454 -23.73 -0.27 9.72
CA LEU A 454 -23.42 -1.61 10.19
C LEU A 454 -22.78 -1.50 11.58
N ALA A 455 -23.35 -2.14 12.59
CA ALA A 455 -22.95 -1.98 13.99
C ALA A 455 -23.09 -3.28 14.80
N GLY A 456 -22.62 -3.27 16.05
CA GLY A 456 -22.71 -4.43 16.95
C GLY A 456 -21.82 -5.61 16.54
N LEU A 457 -20.81 -5.33 15.69
CA LEU A 457 -19.95 -6.31 15.05
C LEU A 457 -18.72 -6.60 15.92
N ASP A 458 -18.44 -7.87 16.17
CA ASP A 458 -17.11 -8.31 16.55
C ASP A 458 -16.20 -8.36 15.31
N THR A 459 -16.71 -8.92 14.22
CA THR A 459 -15.96 -9.06 12.96
C THR A 459 -16.80 -8.62 11.79
N PHE A 460 -16.22 -7.76 10.96
CA PHE A 460 -16.77 -7.37 9.67
C PHE A 460 -15.76 -7.69 8.57
N VAL A 461 -16.18 -8.50 7.60
CA VAL A 461 -15.37 -8.87 6.43
C VAL A 461 -16.06 -8.36 5.17
N ASN A 462 -15.38 -7.51 4.42
CA ASN A 462 -15.84 -7.07 3.10
C ASN A 462 -14.88 -7.54 2.01
N ARG A 463 -15.38 -8.37 1.09
CA ARG A 463 -14.68 -8.79 -0.16
C ARG A 463 -15.61 -8.61 -1.36
N GLY A 464 -16.48 -7.61 -1.29
CA GLY A 464 -17.46 -7.26 -2.31
C GLY A 464 -17.75 -5.75 -2.30
N ASP A 465 -18.89 -5.37 -2.86
CA ASP A 465 -19.24 -3.96 -3.06
C ASP A 465 -20.13 -3.44 -1.93
N ILE A 466 -19.74 -2.31 -1.33
CA ILE A 466 -20.59 -1.53 -0.42
C ILE A 466 -20.71 -0.11 -0.96
N ASN A 467 -21.92 0.29 -1.32
CA ASN A 467 -22.22 1.53 -2.04
C ASN A 467 -23.29 2.35 -1.30
N GLY A 468 -22.86 3.37 -0.56
CA GLY A 468 -23.74 4.38 0.02
C GLY A 468 -23.92 5.61 -0.88
N GLY A 469 -25.07 6.26 -0.80
CA GLY A 469 -25.29 7.54 -1.48
C GLY A 469 -25.01 8.75 -0.60
N THR A 470 -25.43 8.72 0.67
CA THR A 470 -25.20 9.86 1.59
C THR A 470 -24.16 9.57 2.66
N ALA A 471 -24.07 8.33 3.14
CA ALA A 471 -23.07 7.93 4.13
C ALA A 471 -22.88 6.41 4.19
N VAL A 472 -21.69 5.94 4.56
CA VAL A 472 -21.44 4.56 5.01
C VAL A 472 -20.79 4.60 6.39
N ALA A 473 -21.43 3.97 7.39
CA ALA A 473 -20.92 3.87 8.75
C ALA A 473 -20.76 2.40 9.14
N VAL A 474 -19.55 1.99 9.54
CA VAL A 474 -19.24 0.64 10.02
C VAL A 474 -18.58 0.73 11.39
N HIS A 475 -19.19 0.11 12.40
CA HIS A 475 -18.64 0.01 13.76
C HIS A 475 -18.47 -1.45 14.15
N ALA A 476 -17.23 -1.89 14.38
CA ALA A 476 -16.90 -3.25 14.76
C ALA A 476 -15.70 -3.33 15.73
N ASN A 477 -15.41 -4.51 16.30
CA ASN A 477 -14.11 -4.74 16.94
C ASN A 477 -13.02 -4.85 15.86
N THR A 478 -13.17 -5.79 14.93
CA THR A 478 -12.25 -6.03 13.82
C THR A 478 -12.93 -5.79 12.47
N ILE A 479 -12.28 -5.01 11.61
CA ILE A 479 -12.72 -4.68 10.25
C ILE A 479 -11.66 -5.16 9.26
N ASP A 480 -12.02 -6.07 8.36
CA ASP A 480 -11.18 -6.57 7.25
C ASP A 480 -11.86 -6.21 5.92
N ASN A 481 -11.45 -5.09 5.33
CA ASN A 481 -11.89 -4.68 4.01
C ASN A 481 -10.86 -5.05 2.95
N ARG A 482 -11.23 -5.89 1.98
CA ARG A 482 -10.37 -6.30 0.86
C ARG A 482 -10.89 -5.87 -0.51
N ASP A 483 -12.05 -5.23 -0.55
CA ASP A 483 -12.64 -4.69 -1.78
C ASP A 483 -13.24 -3.31 -1.52
N THR A 484 -14.34 -2.93 -2.18
CA THR A 484 -14.79 -1.55 -2.23
C THR A 484 -15.80 -1.23 -1.12
N VAL A 485 -15.49 -0.19 -0.35
CA VAL A 485 -16.45 0.59 0.43
C VAL A 485 -16.48 2.00 -0.11
N GLN A 486 -17.59 2.44 -0.68
CA GLN A 486 -17.72 3.77 -1.26
C GLN A 486 -19.01 4.47 -0.84
N SER A 487 -18.95 5.79 -0.76
CA SER A 487 -20.05 6.70 -0.46
C SER A 487 -19.92 7.94 -1.32
N LYS A 488 -21.02 8.47 -1.89
CA LYS A 488 -20.99 9.82 -2.49
C LYS A 488 -20.96 10.94 -1.43
N GLY A 489 -21.21 10.60 -0.16
CA GLY A 489 -20.97 11.48 0.99
C GLY A 489 -19.90 10.87 1.90
N ASP A 490 -20.16 10.84 3.20
CA ASP A 490 -19.15 10.47 4.19
C ASP A 490 -18.95 8.94 4.32
N ILE A 491 -17.77 8.53 4.75
CA ILE A 491 -17.49 7.19 5.26
C ILE A 491 -16.96 7.32 6.69
N THR A 492 -17.57 6.59 7.63
CA THR A 492 -17.07 6.44 9.00
C THR A 492 -16.80 4.96 9.27
N VAL A 493 -15.56 4.64 9.63
CA VAL A 493 -15.13 3.28 9.99
C VAL A 493 -14.53 3.34 11.39
N ASP A 494 -15.17 2.67 12.34
CA ASP A 494 -14.76 2.66 13.75
C ASP A 494 -14.48 1.22 14.19
N ALA A 495 -13.20 0.91 14.37
CA ALA A 495 -12.70 -0.39 14.79
C ALA A 495 -12.16 -0.33 16.23
N ASN A 496 -12.79 -1.04 17.17
CA ASN A 496 -12.31 -1.03 18.56
C ASN A 496 -10.92 -1.68 18.71
N THR A 497 -10.58 -2.69 17.89
CA THR A 497 -9.28 -3.38 17.94
C THR A 497 -8.42 -3.12 16.72
N SER A 498 -8.86 -3.51 15.52
CA SER A 498 -8.02 -3.44 14.32
C SER A 498 -8.81 -3.15 13.06
N LEU A 499 -8.21 -2.31 12.21
CA LEU A 499 -8.69 -2.02 10.86
C LEU A 499 -7.63 -2.48 9.86
N GLU A 500 -7.94 -3.56 9.15
CA GLU A 500 -7.20 -4.00 7.98
C GLU A 500 -7.96 -3.56 6.73
N ASN A 501 -7.38 -2.64 5.97
CA ASN A 501 -7.94 -2.21 4.70
C ASN A 501 -6.95 -2.53 3.58
N SER A 502 -7.15 -3.65 2.89
CA SER A 502 -6.44 -3.99 1.65
C SER A 502 -7.23 -3.65 0.36
N GLY A 503 -8.48 -3.22 0.53
CA GLY A 503 -9.38 -2.80 -0.55
C GLY A 503 -9.43 -1.28 -0.76
N ARG A 504 -10.52 -0.79 -1.33
CA ARG A 504 -10.73 0.62 -1.69
C ARG A 504 -11.75 1.26 -0.73
N MET A 505 -11.43 2.41 -0.15
CA MET A 505 -12.36 3.22 0.66
C MET A 505 -12.52 4.61 0.05
N ILE A 506 -13.74 5.00 -0.30
CA ILE A 506 -13.99 6.23 -1.08
C ILE A 506 -15.14 7.01 -0.50
N ALA A 507 -14.84 8.13 0.11
CA ALA A 507 -15.83 9.12 0.47
C ALA A 507 -15.85 10.24 -0.59
N GLY A 508 -17.03 10.66 -1.01
CA GLY A 508 -17.23 11.95 -1.68
C GLY A 508 -17.28 13.13 -0.70
N GLY A 509 -17.45 12.84 0.60
CA GLY A 509 -17.27 13.75 1.73
C GLY A 509 -16.09 13.30 2.60
N ASP A 510 -16.30 13.23 3.92
CA ASP A 510 -15.23 12.89 4.87
C ASP A 510 -15.01 11.38 4.96
N LEU A 511 -13.76 10.92 4.93
CA LEU A 511 -13.35 9.57 5.34
C LEU A 511 -12.77 9.61 6.76
N THR A 512 -13.57 9.22 7.74
CA THR A 512 -13.14 9.07 9.13
C THR A 512 -12.84 7.61 9.44
N THR A 513 -11.62 7.30 9.86
CA THR A 513 -11.25 5.96 10.35
C THR A 513 -10.69 6.04 11.78
N LYS A 514 -11.23 5.25 12.69
CA LYS A 514 -10.73 5.07 14.06
C LYS A 514 -10.32 3.61 14.28
N ALA A 515 -9.16 3.38 14.89
CA ALA A 515 -8.66 2.05 15.26
C ALA A 515 -7.92 2.08 16.61
N GLY A 516 -8.21 1.11 17.49
CA GLY A 516 -7.63 1.03 18.84
C GLY A 516 -6.17 0.56 18.94
N HIS A 517 -5.68 -0.31 18.04
CA HIS A 517 -4.32 -0.87 18.15
C HIS A 517 -3.51 -0.93 16.85
N THR A 518 -4.09 -1.33 15.73
CA THR A 518 -3.36 -1.47 14.45
C THR A 518 -4.22 -1.00 13.27
N GLN A 519 -3.73 -0.02 12.52
CA GLN A 519 -4.29 0.39 11.24
C GLN A 519 -3.28 0.10 10.12
N ARG A 520 -3.57 -0.92 9.31
CA ARG A 520 -2.76 -1.26 8.14
C ARG A 520 -3.58 -0.98 6.88
N THR A 521 -3.34 0.18 6.28
CA THR A 521 -4.05 0.67 5.09
C THR A 521 -3.27 0.29 3.83
N LEU A 522 -3.42 -0.96 3.39
CA LEU A 522 -2.94 -1.47 2.10
C LEU A 522 -3.96 -1.20 0.98
N GLY A 523 -4.48 0.03 0.84
CA GLY A 523 -5.65 0.23 -0.03
C GLY A 523 -5.87 1.65 -0.50
N ARG A 524 -6.11 1.78 -1.82
CA ARG A 524 -6.31 3.04 -2.56
C ARG A 524 -7.56 3.76 -2.04
N THR A 525 -7.39 4.97 -1.51
CA THR A 525 -8.50 5.90 -1.26
C THR A 525 -8.61 6.84 -2.46
N GLN A 526 -9.65 6.71 -3.29
CA GLN A 526 -9.79 7.46 -4.55
C GLN A 526 -11.24 7.87 -4.81
N ASP A 527 -11.54 9.16 -4.79
CA ASP A 527 -12.80 9.71 -5.28
C ASP A 527 -12.96 9.56 -6.82
N SER A 528 -14.14 9.96 -7.32
CA SER A 528 -14.56 9.79 -8.71
C SER A 528 -14.08 10.90 -9.65
N ASP A 529 -13.48 11.96 -9.12
CA ASP A 529 -13.19 13.22 -9.79
C ASP A 529 -11.71 13.63 -9.67
N GLY A 530 -10.90 12.84 -8.96
CA GLY A 530 -9.45 13.06 -8.82
C GLY A 530 -9.10 14.04 -7.69
N THR A 531 -10.01 14.25 -6.75
CA THR A 531 -9.96 15.19 -5.64
C THR A 531 -10.78 14.72 -4.39
N LEU A 532 -10.14 14.24 -3.30
CA LEU A 532 -10.45 14.39 -1.82
C LEU A 532 -9.93 13.16 -1.02
N ALA A 533 -9.07 13.19 0.00
CA ALA A 533 -8.87 13.90 1.29
C ALA A 533 -9.74 13.40 2.45
N ALA A 534 -9.11 12.65 3.36
CA ALA A 534 -9.53 12.58 4.74
C ALA A 534 -9.06 13.87 5.46
N ASP A 535 -9.96 14.54 6.17
CA ASP A 535 -9.65 15.71 7.01
C ASP A 535 -9.11 15.30 8.40
N HIS A 536 -9.26 14.01 8.81
CA HIS A 536 -8.72 13.48 10.06
C HIS A 536 -8.59 11.95 10.09
N LEU A 537 -7.37 11.43 10.26
CA LEU A 537 -7.08 10.03 10.62
C LEU A 537 -6.65 9.98 12.08
N ILE A 538 -7.52 9.62 13.04
CA ILE A 538 -7.20 9.53 14.48
C ILE A 538 -7.08 8.07 14.94
N PRO A 539 -5.94 7.39 14.75
CA PRO A 539 -5.66 6.11 15.38
C PRO A 539 -5.04 6.31 16.77
N GLU A 540 -5.41 5.42 17.69
CA GLU A 540 -4.77 5.26 19.00
C GLU A 540 -3.50 4.34 18.90
N GLY A 541 -2.90 4.21 17.70
CA GLY A 541 -1.81 3.25 17.39
C GLY A 541 -0.95 3.56 16.15
N ILE A 542 -0.31 2.55 15.55
CA ILE A 542 0.57 2.67 14.37
C ILE A 542 -0.30 2.73 13.09
N ALA A 543 -0.11 3.76 12.26
CA ALA A 543 -0.71 3.87 10.93
C ALA A 543 0.31 3.49 9.84
N THR A 544 0.01 2.48 9.01
CA THR A 544 0.82 2.14 7.82
C THR A 544 0.06 2.50 6.55
N ALA A 545 0.57 3.45 5.75
CA ALA A 545 -0.04 3.88 4.49
C ALA A 545 0.73 3.36 3.27
N SER A 546 0.02 2.87 2.25
CA SER A 546 0.61 2.37 0.99
C SER A 546 0.25 3.21 -0.25
N GLU A 547 -0.96 3.78 -0.35
CA GLU A 547 -1.31 4.75 -1.41
C GLU A 547 -2.53 5.57 -0.97
N THR A 548 -2.29 6.80 -0.54
CA THR A 548 -3.31 7.76 -0.09
C THR A 548 -3.18 9.03 -0.94
N VAL A 549 -4.25 9.38 -1.65
CA VAL A 549 -4.34 10.60 -2.47
C VAL A 549 -5.41 11.50 -1.87
N MET A 550 -5.11 12.79 -1.69
CA MET A 550 -5.93 13.76 -0.99
C MET A 550 -6.11 15.07 -1.80
N THR A 551 -7.13 15.89 -1.56
CA THR A 551 -7.18 17.30 -2.06
C THR A 551 -6.37 18.23 -1.18
N ASP A 552 -6.74 18.35 0.09
CA ASP A 552 -5.97 18.95 1.17
C ASP A 552 -5.95 17.90 2.28
N GLY A 553 -4.79 17.29 2.48
CA GLY A 553 -4.69 16.07 3.27
C GLY A 553 -4.21 16.31 4.68
N ALA A 554 -4.90 15.78 5.70
CA ALA A 554 -4.37 15.73 7.06
C ALA A 554 -4.41 14.30 7.62
N VAL A 555 -3.23 13.71 7.83
CA VAL A 555 -3.07 12.47 8.61
C VAL A 555 -2.65 12.88 10.02
N THR A 556 -3.49 12.69 11.05
CA THR A 556 -3.20 13.23 12.41
C THR A 556 -3.45 12.18 13.50
N THR A 557 -2.39 11.53 13.96
CA THR A 557 -2.48 10.39 14.87
C THR A 557 -1.98 10.72 16.27
N ASP A 558 -2.54 10.08 17.31
CA ASP A 558 -1.94 10.12 18.67
C ASP A 558 -0.73 9.17 18.80
N GLY A 559 -0.56 8.25 17.84
CA GLY A 559 0.55 7.29 17.75
C GLY A 559 1.61 7.67 16.70
N ALA A 560 2.34 6.65 16.21
CA ALA A 560 3.35 6.81 15.16
C ALA A 560 2.74 6.64 13.75
N VAL A 561 3.22 7.44 12.79
CA VAL A 561 2.86 7.32 11.37
C VAL A 561 4.01 6.69 10.59
N THR A 562 3.77 5.59 9.90
CA THR A 562 4.73 4.96 8.99
C THR A 562 4.19 4.99 7.56
N ASN A 563 4.84 5.71 6.66
CA ASN A 563 4.53 5.71 5.24
C ASN A 563 5.44 4.74 4.48
N GLU A 564 4.87 3.68 3.90
CA GLU A 564 5.57 2.69 3.08
C GLU A 564 5.30 2.83 1.58
N GLY A 565 4.36 3.71 1.19
CA GLY A 565 4.07 3.99 -0.21
C GLY A 565 3.81 5.47 -0.47
N THR A 566 2.73 5.85 -1.16
CA THR A 566 2.54 7.28 -1.57
C THR A 566 1.50 7.99 -0.70
N LEU A 567 1.88 9.07 -0.03
CA LEU A 567 0.96 10.09 0.51
C LEU A 567 1.04 11.31 -0.40
N SER A 568 -0.06 11.67 -1.05
CA SER A 568 -0.11 12.83 -1.95
C SER A 568 -1.33 13.70 -1.71
N ALA A 569 -1.19 15.02 -1.86
CA ALA A 569 -2.33 15.94 -1.88
C ALA A 569 -2.25 16.95 -3.03
N GLY A 570 -3.39 17.28 -3.65
CA GLY A 570 -3.51 18.33 -4.67
C GLY A 570 -3.30 19.77 -4.16
N GLY A 571 -3.20 19.93 -2.84
CA GLY A 571 -2.90 21.17 -2.13
C GLY A 571 -1.81 20.95 -1.09
N THR A 572 -2.17 20.98 0.19
CA THR A 572 -1.22 20.73 1.29
C THR A 572 -1.33 19.31 1.85
N THR A 573 -0.21 18.59 1.97
CA THR A 573 -0.10 17.32 2.69
C THR A 573 0.36 17.57 4.12
N ARG A 574 -0.51 17.40 5.12
CA ARG A 574 -0.21 17.50 6.56
C ARG A 574 -0.13 16.12 7.19
N VAL A 575 0.92 15.86 7.95
CA VAL A 575 1.08 14.62 8.73
C VAL A 575 1.48 14.99 10.15
N SER A 576 0.75 14.52 11.14
CA SER A 576 1.02 14.77 12.56
C SER A 576 0.99 13.47 13.37
N GLY A 577 1.92 13.31 14.31
CA GLY A 577 2.03 12.10 15.14
C GLY A 577 3.02 12.22 16.30
N VAL A 578 3.18 11.14 17.09
CA VAL A 578 4.29 11.00 18.04
C VAL A 578 5.61 10.90 17.29
N SER A 579 5.65 10.09 16.23
CA SER A 579 6.75 10.03 15.27
C SER A 579 6.22 9.87 13.85
N VAL A 580 6.99 10.31 12.86
CA VAL A 580 6.65 10.15 11.44
C VAL A 580 7.83 9.51 10.71
N THR A 581 7.62 8.30 10.20
CA THR A 581 8.63 7.54 9.44
C THR A 581 8.18 7.43 7.98
N ASN A 582 8.98 7.93 7.05
CA ASN A 582 8.83 7.71 5.62
C ASN A 582 9.89 6.70 5.17
N THR A 583 9.50 5.46 4.85
CA THR A 583 10.44 4.38 4.52
C THR A 583 11.12 4.59 3.16
N ASP A 584 12.05 3.72 2.77
CA ASP A 584 12.79 3.81 1.51
C ASP A 584 11.90 3.70 0.25
N THR A 585 10.76 3.03 0.36
CA THR A 585 9.71 2.97 -0.67
C THR A 585 8.69 4.11 -0.57
N GLY A 586 8.70 4.85 0.54
CA GLY A 586 7.76 5.92 0.84
C GLY A 586 7.98 7.20 0.02
N THR A 587 6.87 7.83 -0.39
CA THR A 587 6.80 9.13 -1.05
C THR A 587 5.76 9.99 -0.36
N ILE A 588 6.10 11.19 0.09
CA ILE A 588 5.18 12.19 0.65
C ILE A 588 5.28 13.46 -0.19
N VAL A 589 4.19 13.82 -0.88
CA VAL A 589 4.17 14.95 -1.81
C VAL A 589 2.93 15.81 -1.62
N GLY A 590 3.06 17.12 -1.73
CA GLY A 590 1.92 18.03 -1.86
C GLY A 590 2.16 18.96 -3.04
N ASP A 591 1.14 19.23 -3.85
CA ASP A 591 1.27 20.13 -4.99
C ASP A 591 1.61 21.57 -4.55
N VAL A 592 1.11 21.99 -3.39
CA VAL A 592 1.37 23.32 -2.80
C VAL A 592 2.35 23.23 -1.63
N ALA A 593 2.08 22.37 -0.64
CA ALA A 593 2.92 22.27 0.55
C ALA A 593 2.93 20.86 1.17
N THR A 594 3.99 20.53 1.89
CA THR A 594 4.11 19.34 2.74
C THR A 594 4.49 19.78 4.16
N GLN A 595 3.68 19.45 5.16
CA GLN A 595 3.87 19.82 6.57
C GLN A 595 3.87 18.56 7.45
N LEU A 596 5.01 18.23 8.07
CA LEU A 596 5.13 17.11 9.00
C LEU A 596 5.39 17.64 10.41
N ASN A 597 4.55 17.28 11.38
CA ASN A 597 4.70 17.66 12.78
C ASN A 597 4.79 16.40 13.65
N ALA A 598 5.94 16.13 14.27
CA ALA A 598 6.11 15.03 15.20
C ALA A 598 6.44 15.53 16.60
N THR A 599 5.78 15.02 17.65
CA THR A 599 6.15 15.37 19.04
C THR A 599 7.50 14.77 19.45
N HIS A 600 7.95 13.70 18.78
CA HIS A 600 9.24 13.05 18.96
C HIS A 600 10.05 13.11 17.66
N ASP A 601 10.07 12.04 16.85
CA ASP A 601 11.03 11.91 15.74
C ASP A 601 10.37 11.98 14.36
N ILE A 602 11.11 12.51 13.37
CA ILE A 602 10.81 12.34 11.95
C ILE A 602 11.98 11.62 11.28
N ASP A 603 11.72 10.43 10.72
CA ASP A 603 12.70 9.63 9.98
C ASP A 603 12.33 9.59 8.49
N ASN A 604 13.16 10.16 7.62
CA ASN A 604 12.98 10.10 6.17
C ASN A 604 14.06 9.25 5.49
N ALA A 605 13.70 8.07 5.00
CA ALA A 605 14.50 7.23 4.10
C ALA A 605 14.04 7.29 2.63
N GLY A 606 12.81 7.75 2.38
CA GLY A 606 12.17 7.82 1.07
C GLY A 606 12.29 9.18 0.38
N LEU A 607 11.21 9.60 -0.30
CA LEU A 607 11.07 10.93 -0.92
C LEU A 607 10.07 11.79 -0.15
N ILE A 608 10.46 13.04 0.15
CA ILE A 608 9.56 14.12 0.55
C ILE A 608 9.79 15.28 -0.43
N ASP A 609 8.76 15.74 -1.14
CA ASP A 609 8.87 16.85 -2.12
C ASP A 609 7.60 17.71 -2.15
N SER A 610 7.75 19.03 -2.29
CA SER A 610 6.64 19.97 -2.48
C SER A 610 7.17 21.35 -2.89
N ALA A 611 6.30 22.29 -3.28
CA ALA A 611 6.74 23.68 -3.43
C ALA A 611 7.20 24.24 -2.06
N ALA A 612 6.45 24.05 -0.98
CA ALA A 612 6.86 24.41 0.37
C ALA A 612 6.90 23.20 1.31
N THR A 613 8.06 22.90 1.90
CA THR A 613 8.26 21.72 2.75
C THR A 613 8.64 22.15 4.17
N THR A 614 7.80 21.87 5.15
CA THR A 614 8.04 22.18 6.58
C THR A 614 8.03 20.89 7.39
N LEU A 615 9.10 20.62 8.12
CA LEU A 615 9.20 19.47 9.02
C LEU A 615 9.55 19.98 10.42
N GLN A 616 8.74 19.63 11.41
CA GLN A 616 8.93 20.01 12.81
C GLN A 616 8.91 18.76 13.69
N ALA A 617 10.06 18.40 14.26
CA ALA A 617 10.22 17.30 15.21
C ALA A 617 10.51 17.86 16.63
N GLY A 618 9.95 17.26 17.68
CA GLY A 618 10.33 17.59 19.06
C GLY A 618 11.71 17.04 19.45
N GLY A 619 12.06 15.88 18.91
CA GLY A 619 13.31 15.14 19.09
C GLY A 619 14.21 15.23 17.85
N THR A 620 14.36 14.12 17.14
CA THR A 620 15.30 13.96 16.02
C THR A 620 14.58 14.04 14.67
N LEU A 621 15.11 14.86 13.75
CA LEU A 621 14.80 14.79 12.33
C LEU A 621 15.97 14.11 11.62
N LYS A 622 15.80 12.86 11.23
CA LYS A 622 16.81 12.08 10.50
C LYS A 622 16.43 11.97 9.03
N ASN A 623 17.37 12.33 8.15
CA ASN A 623 17.24 12.16 6.72
C ASN A 623 18.34 11.24 6.19
N THR A 624 17.96 10.09 5.65
CA THR A 624 18.82 9.17 4.88
C THR A 624 18.34 9.02 3.43
N GLY A 625 17.20 9.62 3.09
CA GLY A 625 16.60 9.64 1.75
C GLY A 625 16.74 10.99 1.04
N ARG A 626 15.66 11.43 0.40
CA ARG A 626 15.57 12.67 -0.38
C ARG A 626 14.52 13.60 0.21
N LEU A 627 14.91 14.84 0.47
CA LEU A 627 14.05 15.92 0.92
C LEU A 627 14.23 17.10 -0.03
N TYR A 628 13.19 17.39 -0.82
CA TYR A 628 13.17 18.41 -1.85
C TYR A 628 12.09 19.46 -1.61
N GLY A 629 12.29 20.64 -2.20
CA GLY A 629 11.26 21.63 -2.37
C GLY A 629 11.76 22.97 -2.89
N ASN A 630 10.86 23.96 -3.04
CA ASN A 630 11.29 25.32 -3.37
C ASN A 630 11.72 26.05 -2.11
N THR A 631 10.90 26.04 -1.06
CA THR A 631 11.28 26.53 0.27
C THR A 631 11.23 25.37 1.25
N ILE A 632 12.31 25.16 2.00
CA ILE A 632 12.39 24.08 3.00
C ILE A 632 12.65 24.69 4.38
N ALA A 633 11.86 24.30 5.37
CA ALA A 633 12.05 24.68 6.78
C ALA A 633 12.09 23.44 7.68
N LEU A 634 13.17 23.26 8.43
CA LEU A 634 13.43 22.07 9.25
C LEU A 634 13.64 22.48 10.71
N GLY A 635 12.76 22.05 11.60
CA GLY A 635 12.82 22.31 13.04
C GLY A 635 13.00 21.02 13.84
N ALA A 636 14.02 20.93 14.68
CA ALA A 636 14.27 19.73 15.51
C ALA A 636 15.15 20.03 16.74
N SER A 637 15.16 19.15 17.75
CA SER A 637 16.25 19.18 18.74
C SER A 637 17.57 18.72 18.10
N THR A 638 17.50 17.67 17.29
CA THR A 638 18.66 17.11 16.57
C THR A 638 18.28 16.90 15.12
N LEU A 639 19.05 17.45 14.18
CA LEU A 639 18.94 17.15 12.76
C LEU A 639 20.13 16.32 12.30
N VAL A 640 19.86 15.16 11.71
CA VAL A 640 20.87 14.22 11.22
C VAL A 640 20.64 13.97 9.73
N ASN A 641 21.55 14.41 8.87
CA ASN A 641 21.58 14.06 7.46
C ASN A 641 22.73 13.06 7.24
N ASP A 642 22.40 11.82 6.88
CA ASP A 642 23.32 10.68 6.92
C ASP A 642 23.12 9.73 5.74
N ALA A 643 24.01 8.76 5.55
CA ALA A 643 23.83 7.70 4.59
C ALA A 643 22.76 6.69 5.00
N ASN A 644 22.06 6.16 4.01
CA ASN A 644 21.25 4.96 4.17
C ASN A 644 22.15 3.70 4.37
N PRO A 645 21.57 2.54 4.71
CA PRO A 645 22.33 1.29 4.88
C PRO A 645 23.14 0.85 3.65
N GLN A 646 22.81 1.34 2.47
CA GLN A 646 23.51 1.10 1.20
C GLN A 646 24.71 2.04 0.97
N GLY A 647 24.96 2.99 1.89
CA GLY A 647 26.06 3.96 1.81
C GLY A 647 25.77 5.17 0.92
N MET A 648 24.52 5.38 0.48
CA MET A 648 24.13 6.58 -0.25
C MET A 648 23.73 7.68 0.74
N GLY A 649 24.44 8.81 0.71
CA GLY A 649 24.16 9.97 1.55
C GLY A 649 22.79 10.59 1.32
N GLY A 650 22.09 10.93 2.40
CA GLY A 650 20.84 11.68 2.36
C GLY A 650 21.01 13.06 1.72
N VAL A 651 19.99 13.49 0.97
CA VAL A 651 19.99 14.77 0.27
C VAL A 651 18.87 15.66 0.80
N ILE A 652 19.24 16.84 1.28
CA ILE A 652 18.34 17.96 1.56
C ILE A 652 18.63 19.04 0.51
N ALA A 653 17.70 19.31 -0.39
CA ALA A 653 17.92 20.26 -1.49
C ALA A 653 16.74 21.19 -1.77
N SER A 654 16.98 22.49 -1.64
CA SER A 654 16.01 23.56 -1.92
C SER A 654 16.29 24.28 -3.25
N ARG A 655 15.24 24.61 -4.01
CA ARG A 655 15.31 25.44 -5.24
C ARG A 655 15.27 26.96 -4.96
N ASP A 656 14.95 27.35 -3.74
CA ASP A 656 15.00 28.73 -3.24
C ASP A 656 15.66 28.75 -1.85
N THR A 657 14.91 28.98 -0.76
CA THR A 657 15.46 29.11 0.60
C THR A 657 15.49 27.80 1.39
N LEU A 658 16.49 27.65 2.26
CA LEU A 658 16.58 26.57 3.25
C LEU A 658 16.78 27.14 4.65
N GLU A 659 15.83 26.87 5.54
CA GLU A 659 15.81 27.31 6.93
C GLU A 659 15.98 26.08 7.84
N ILE A 660 17.05 26.03 8.65
CA ILE A 660 17.30 24.94 9.60
C ILE A 660 17.36 25.52 11.01
N GLY A 661 16.33 25.24 11.81
CA GLY A 661 16.25 25.58 13.22
C GLY A 661 16.45 24.34 14.08
N ALA A 662 17.71 23.98 14.38
CA ALA A 662 18.02 22.80 15.19
C ALA A 662 19.10 23.06 16.25
N ARG A 663 18.94 22.48 17.44
CA ARG A 663 19.98 22.62 18.48
C ARG A 663 21.27 21.93 18.05
N THR A 664 21.18 20.75 17.45
CA THR A 664 22.35 20.08 16.89
C THR A 664 22.08 19.69 15.44
N LEU A 665 23.05 19.97 14.56
CA LEU A 665 23.01 19.60 13.15
C LEU A 665 24.22 18.71 12.84
N THR A 666 24.00 17.52 12.30
CA THR A 666 25.06 16.63 11.81
C THR A 666 24.81 16.25 10.35
N ASN A 667 25.76 16.58 9.48
CA ASN A 667 25.80 16.17 8.08
C ASN A 667 27.01 15.26 7.86
N GLN A 668 26.82 13.98 7.55
CA GLN A 668 27.90 12.98 7.53
C GLN A 668 27.73 11.87 6.46
N HIS A 669 28.74 11.02 6.29
CA HIS A 669 28.75 9.85 5.38
C HIS A 669 28.20 10.13 3.96
N HIS A 670 28.85 11.04 3.23
CA HIS A 670 28.48 11.44 1.85
C HIS A 670 27.14 12.18 1.67
N ALA A 671 26.46 12.58 2.75
CA ALA A 671 25.24 13.36 2.70
C ALA A 671 25.46 14.80 2.15
N LEU A 672 24.40 15.40 1.61
CA LEU A 672 24.40 16.73 1.00
C LEU A 672 23.28 17.61 1.57
N ILE A 673 23.64 18.84 1.94
CA ILE A 673 22.70 19.92 2.23
C ILE A 673 22.93 21.04 1.20
N TYR A 674 21.91 21.36 0.41
CA TYR A 674 22.00 22.31 -0.70
C TYR A 674 20.82 23.28 -0.75
N ALA A 675 21.09 24.55 -1.01
CA ALA A 675 20.08 25.56 -1.36
C ALA A 675 20.54 26.33 -2.60
N GLN A 676 19.65 26.50 -3.59
CA GLN A 676 19.96 27.30 -4.77
C GLN A 676 20.05 28.81 -4.47
N SER A 677 19.31 29.30 -3.46
CA SER A 677 19.29 30.70 -3.02
C SER A 677 19.96 30.84 -1.63
N ASP A 678 19.25 31.35 -0.63
CA ASP A 678 19.76 31.59 0.72
C ASP A 678 19.57 30.37 1.65
N MET A 679 20.55 30.15 2.54
CA MET A 679 20.48 29.15 3.61
C MET A 679 20.74 29.79 4.97
N ARG A 680 19.92 29.46 5.97
CA ARG A 680 20.11 29.87 7.38
C ARG A 680 20.08 28.65 8.30
N ILE A 681 21.04 28.60 9.22
CA ILE A 681 21.16 27.57 10.24
C ILE A 681 21.22 28.28 11.61
N GLY A 682 20.24 27.99 12.46
CA GLY A 682 20.10 28.53 13.82
C GLY A 682 19.57 27.47 14.79
N GLY A 683 19.24 27.88 16.02
CA GLY A 683 18.87 26.96 17.10
C GLY A 683 17.43 26.45 17.05
N VAL A 684 16.49 27.24 16.52
CA VAL A 684 15.04 26.91 16.45
C VAL A 684 14.38 27.60 15.25
N LEU A 685 13.21 27.10 14.83
CA LEU A 685 12.33 27.82 13.90
C LEU A 685 11.40 28.77 14.67
N ASP A 686 11.10 29.94 14.10
CA ASP A 686 10.07 30.84 14.61
C ASP A 686 8.66 30.48 14.07
N ALA A 687 7.64 31.27 14.46
CA ALA A 687 6.26 31.06 14.02
C ALA A 687 6.05 31.21 12.49
N ASN A 688 6.99 31.82 11.78
CA ASN A 688 6.97 31.99 10.32
C ASN A 688 7.91 31.01 9.61
N ALA A 689 8.39 29.97 10.31
CA ALA A 689 9.32 28.96 9.81
C ALA A 689 10.70 29.49 9.37
N HIS A 690 11.18 30.59 9.99
CA HIS A 690 12.54 31.07 9.82
C HIS A 690 13.48 30.57 10.91
N ALA A 691 14.72 30.22 10.54
CA ALA A 691 15.75 29.84 11.49
C ALA A 691 16.19 31.05 12.32
N THR A 692 16.12 30.92 13.65
CA THR A 692 16.52 31.95 14.61
C THR A 692 17.29 31.35 15.78
N GLY A 693 17.90 32.21 16.62
CA GLY A 693 18.71 31.79 17.76
C GLY A 693 20.02 31.11 17.36
N THR A 694 20.71 30.53 18.34
CA THR A 694 22.03 29.91 18.17
C THR A 694 21.91 28.39 18.38
N ALA A 695 22.42 27.59 17.45
CA ALA A 695 22.54 26.14 17.63
C ALA A 695 23.60 25.80 18.68
N ASP A 696 23.50 24.65 19.34
CA ASP A 696 24.54 24.13 20.24
C ASP A 696 25.75 23.62 19.43
N ALA A 697 25.50 22.89 18.33
CA ALA A 697 26.57 22.39 17.46
C ALA A 697 26.13 22.19 16.01
N VAL A 698 27.01 22.53 15.07
CA VAL A 698 26.87 22.22 13.64
C VAL A 698 28.11 21.43 13.21
N THR A 699 27.89 20.17 12.82
CA THR A 699 28.94 19.25 12.38
C THR A 699 28.75 18.88 10.91
N ASN A 700 29.77 19.10 10.09
CA ASN A 700 29.85 18.70 8.70
C ASN A 700 31.09 17.81 8.52
N ASN A 701 30.92 16.51 8.29
CA ASN A 701 32.01 15.53 8.33
C ASN A 701 32.12 14.74 7.02
N GLY A 702 33.15 15.04 6.22
CA GLY A 702 33.35 14.45 4.89
C GLY A 702 32.26 14.71 3.87
N THR A 703 31.48 15.77 4.08
CA THR A 703 30.22 16.07 3.37
C THR A 703 30.13 17.54 2.95
N GLN A 704 29.05 17.90 2.25
CA GLN A 704 28.86 19.24 1.71
C GLN A 704 27.63 19.94 2.29
N ILE A 705 27.82 21.19 2.73
CA ILE A 705 26.78 22.19 2.99
C ILE A 705 26.99 23.34 2.01
N GLN A 706 26.00 23.66 1.18
CA GLN A 706 26.16 24.63 0.10
C GLN A 706 24.94 25.53 -0.11
N ALA A 707 25.15 26.84 -0.13
CA ALA A 707 24.17 27.83 -0.58
C ALA A 707 24.61 28.50 -1.89
N GLY A 708 23.68 28.70 -2.82
CA GLY A 708 23.93 29.37 -4.10
C GLY A 708 24.04 30.89 -3.99
N ASN A 709 23.39 31.50 -2.99
CA ASN A 709 23.50 32.93 -2.66
C ASN A 709 24.08 33.13 -1.25
N ALA A 710 23.31 33.53 -0.23
CA ALA A 710 23.83 33.78 1.10
C ALA A 710 23.79 32.54 2.03
N LEU A 711 24.81 32.37 2.87
CA LEU A 711 24.81 31.34 3.93
C LEU A 711 25.00 32.01 5.30
N ALA A 712 24.07 31.78 6.22
CA ALA A 712 24.18 32.20 7.62
C ALA A 712 24.18 30.97 8.55
N ILE A 713 25.15 30.88 9.45
CA ILE A 713 25.24 29.85 10.49
C ILE A 713 25.48 30.54 11.83
N ASP A 714 24.53 30.41 12.75
CA ASP A 714 24.65 30.85 14.15
C ASP A 714 24.68 29.60 15.05
N THR A 715 25.84 29.30 15.65
CA THR A 715 26.08 28.11 16.49
C THR A 715 27.01 28.41 17.67
N HIS A 716 27.03 27.60 18.72
CA HIS A 716 28.06 27.66 19.77
C HIS A 716 29.32 26.91 19.31
N ARG A 717 29.15 25.80 18.58
CA ARG A 717 30.26 24.99 18.05
C ARG A 717 30.09 24.68 16.56
N LEU A 718 31.11 24.95 15.75
CA LEU A 718 31.14 24.58 14.33
C LEU A 718 32.29 23.60 14.04
N ASP A 719 31.96 22.35 13.70
CA ASP A 719 32.94 21.30 13.40
C ASP A 719 32.85 20.89 11.92
N ASN A 720 33.81 21.33 11.10
CA ASN A 720 33.98 20.95 9.70
C ASN A 720 35.16 19.94 9.60
N LEU A 721 34.84 18.65 9.53
CA LEU A 721 35.75 17.55 9.83
C LEU A 721 36.06 16.67 8.61
N ASN A 722 37.25 16.08 8.62
CA ASN A 722 37.66 15.01 7.70
C ASN A 722 38.02 13.76 8.52
N ALA A 723 37.02 13.17 9.18
CA ALA A 723 37.25 12.06 10.12
C ALA A 723 37.85 10.81 9.44
N ASN A 724 37.72 10.68 8.12
CA ASN A 724 38.19 9.56 7.32
C ASN A 724 39.64 9.73 6.79
N PHE A 725 40.41 10.69 7.31
CA PHE A 725 41.80 10.91 6.86
C PHE A 725 42.76 9.82 7.37
N GLN A 726 43.42 9.11 6.46
CA GLN A 726 44.36 8.01 6.77
C GLN A 726 45.71 8.18 6.08
N THR A 727 46.78 7.69 6.71
CA THR A 727 48.16 7.74 6.18
C THR A 727 48.88 6.39 6.28
N SER A 728 49.91 6.18 5.44
CA SER A 728 50.83 5.03 5.46
C SER A 728 52.28 5.50 5.21
N THR A 729 53.29 4.64 5.32
CA THR A 729 54.72 4.99 5.12
C THR A 729 55.36 4.24 3.95
N VAL A 730 56.24 4.93 3.22
CA VAL A 730 57.00 4.41 2.05
C VAL A 730 58.50 4.65 2.27
N THR A 731 59.35 3.64 2.00
CA THR A 731 60.83 3.70 2.14
C THR A 731 61.52 3.69 0.78
N THR A 732 62.60 4.46 0.59
CA THR A 732 63.35 4.58 -0.69
C THR A 732 64.88 4.72 -0.46
N ASP A 733 65.70 3.98 -1.23
CA ASP A 733 67.19 3.98 -1.16
C ASP A 733 67.84 5.00 -2.12
N GLY A 734 68.91 5.70 -1.69
CA GLY A 734 69.49 6.89 -2.36
C GLY A 734 70.90 6.80 -2.97
N GLY A 735 71.56 5.63 -3.03
CA GLY A 735 72.82 5.41 -3.78
C GLY A 735 74.14 5.98 -3.17
N LYS A 736 75.30 5.71 -3.82
CA LYS A 736 76.69 6.04 -3.35
C LYS A 736 77.15 7.45 -3.77
N ARG A 737 77.84 8.21 -2.91
CA ARG A 737 78.36 9.59 -3.16
C ARG A 737 79.79 9.79 -2.66
N VAL A 738 80.60 10.62 -3.33
CA VAL A 738 82.01 10.94 -2.97
C VAL A 738 82.29 12.45 -2.95
N TRP A 739 83.07 12.95 -1.97
CA TRP A 739 83.58 14.34 -1.93
C TRP A 739 84.90 14.47 -1.13
N PHE A 740 85.57 15.61 -1.23
CA PHE A 740 86.83 15.95 -0.55
C PHE A 740 86.71 17.19 0.32
N THR A 741 87.53 17.27 1.36
CA THR A 741 87.73 18.46 2.19
C THR A 741 89.22 18.69 2.41
N VAL A 742 89.66 19.93 2.63
CA VAL A 742 91.08 20.27 2.85
C VAL A 742 91.31 20.85 4.23
N SER A 743 92.54 20.68 4.75
CA SER A 743 92.92 21.23 6.05
C SER A 743 92.81 22.76 6.06
N GLY A 744 92.04 23.32 7.01
CA GLY A 744 91.71 24.75 7.09
C GLY A 744 90.32 25.11 6.55
N SER A 745 89.60 24.19 5.92
CA SER A 745 88.19 24.36 5.51
C SER A 745 87.41 23.03 5.52
N PRO A 746 87.29 22.36 6.69
CA PRO A 746 86.76 21.00 6.79
C PRO A 746 85.28 20.84 6.45
N THR A 747 84.51 21.94 6.37
CA THR A 747 83.07 21.93 6.02
C THR A 747 82.81 22.17 4.54
N THR A 748 83.79 22.67 3.79
CA THR A 748 83.64 22.90 2.35
C THR A 748 83.91 21.60 1.62
N GLN A 749 82.88 21.06 0.98
CA GLN A 749 82.95 19.83 0.21
C GLN A 749 83.27 20.17 -1.24
N TYR A 750 84.36 19.60 -1.75
CA TYR A 750 84.73 19.66 -3.15
C TYR A 750 84.39 18.33 -3.81
N GLY A 751 83.72 18.37 -4.95
CA GLY A 751 83.50 17.17 -5.75
C GLY A 751 84.81 16.67 -6.37
N PRO A 752 84.84 15.40 -6.83
CA PRO A 752 85.97 14.82 -7.54
C PRO A 752 86.38 15.57 -8.82
N ASP A 753 85.48 16.33 -9.42
CA ASP A 753 85.76 17.13 -10.62
C ASP A 753 86.16 18.58 -10.29
N ASP A 754 86.07 19.00 -9.02
CA ASP A 754 86.39 20.36 -8.59
C ASP A 754 87.88 20.52 -8.20
N VAL A 755 88.61 19.43 -8.00
CA VAL A 755 89.97 19.45 -7.44
C VAL A 755 91.00 18.95 -8.44
N LEU A 756 92.13 19.65 -8.53
CA LEU A 756 93.25 19.27 -9.38
C LEU A 756 94.32 18.57 -8.53
N PHE A 757 94.89 17.47 -9.01
CA PHE A 757 96.04 16.83 -8.36
C PHE A 757 97.32 17.25 -9.08
N TYR A 758 98.27 17.84 -8.35
CA TYR A 758 99.51 18.39 -8.88
C TYR A 758 100.75 17.76 -8.25
N ASN A 759 101.61 17.17 -9.06
CA ASN A 759 102.89 16.63 -8.63
C ASN A 759 103.97 17.72 -8.64
N VAL A 760 104.54 17.99 -7.48
CA VAL A 760 105.51 19.09 -7.30
C VAL A 760 106.87 18.75 -7.93
N ASN A 761 107.23 17.48 -8.05
CA ASN A 761 108.58 17.06 -8.48
C ASN A 761 108.75 17.08 -10.00
N ASN A 762 107.77 16.56 -10.75
CA ASN A 762 107.82 16.47 -12.21
C ASN A 762 106.91 17.52 -12.90
N HIS A 763 106.19 18.33 -12.11
CA HIS A 763 105.25 19.35 -12.56
C HIS A 763 104.02 18.83 -13.34
N GLU A 764 103.67 17.55 -13.19
CA GLU A 764 102.45 16.97 -13.77
C GLU A 764 101.21 17.41 -12.99
N ALA A 765 100.13 17.83 -13.66
CA ALA A 765 98.86 18.19 -13.02
C ALA A 765 97.68 17.60 -13.79
N GLY A 766 96.67 17.07 -13.09
CA GLY A 766 95.49 16.48 -13.73
C GLY A 766 94.24 16.37 -12.83
N PHE A 767 93.07 16.30 -13.48
CA PHE A 767 91.78 15.97 -12.86
C PHE A 767 91.52 14.47 -13.00
N TYR A 768 91.21 13.79 -11.90
CA TYR A 768 91.11 12.33 -11.88
C TYR A 768 89.71 11.79 -11.53
N GLY A 769 88.76 12.67 -11.19
CA GLY A 769 87.36 12.33 -11.00
C GLY A 769 87.14 11.25 -9.93
N ALA A 770 86.11 10.42 -10.12
CA ALA A 770 85.78 9.33 -9.20
C ALA A 770 86.87 8.24 -9.10
N ASN A 771 87.88 8.23 -9.98
CA ASN A 771 89.01 7.29 -9.96
C ASN A 771 90.27 7.86 -9.30
N TRP A 772 90.13 8.94 -8.53
CA TRP A 772 91.24 9.62 -7.85
C TRP A 772 92.13 8.68 -6.99
N GLN A 773 91.56 7.61 -6.41
CA GLN A 773 92.32 6.65 -5.61
C GLN A 773 93.50 6.04 -6.40
N LYS A 774 93.29 5.71 -7.68
CA LYS A 774 94.31 5.10 -8.55
C LYS A 774 95.55 5.97 -8.79
N LYS A 775 95.48 7.28 -8.49
CA LYS A 775 96.55 8.25 -8.76
C LYS A 775 97.39 8.60 -7.54
N ILE A 776 96.97 8.18 -6.37
CA ILE A 776 97.66 8.41 -5.10
C ILE A 776 98.18 7.09 -4.48
N GLU A 777 98.16 6.01 -5.27
CA GLU A 777 98.59 4.65 -4.90
C GLU A 777 100.07 4.37 -5.24
N ASP A 778 100.71 5.13 -6.14
CA ASP A 778 102.14 5.09 -6.44
C ASP A 778 102.87 6.30 -5.79
N ASP A 779 104.07 6.08 -5.24
CA ASP A 779 104.87 6.99 -4.38
C ASP A 779 105.33 8.30 -5.10
N ASP A 780 104.37 9.21 -5.33
CA ASP A 780 104.55 10.47 -6.04
C ASP A 780 103.95 11.69 -5.29
N TYR A 781 104.65 12.82 -5.34
CA TYR A 781 104.41 14.02 -4.51
C TYR A 781 103.19 14.88 -4.97
N PHE A 782 101.99 14.30 -4.99
CA PHE A 782 100.76 14.96 -5.45
C PHE A 782 100.07 15.87 -4.40
N THR A 783 100.11 17.18 -4.53
CA THR A 783 99.25 18.07 -3.74
C THR A 783 97.86 18.18 -4.36
N LEU A 784 96.84 18.38 -3.53
CA LEU A 784 95.48 18.65 -4.01
C LEU A 784 95.30 20.16 -4.11
N VAL A 785 95.11 20.66 -5.31
CA VAL A 785 94.93 22.07 -5.61
C VAL A 785 93.45 22.37 -5.71
N THR A 786 92.97 23.19 -4.79
CA THR A 786 91.57 23.65 -4.76
C THR A 786 91.30 24.71 -5.83
N PRO A 787 90.06 24.91 -6.30
CA PRO A 787 89.73 25.93 -7.30
C PRO A 787 90.18 27.35 -6.94
N SER A 788 90.55 28.14 -7.96
CA SER A 788 90.70 29.60 -7.83
C SER A 788 89.45 30.31 -8.35
N SER A 789 88.95 31.30 -7.61
CA SER A 789 87.96 32.24 -8.13
C SER A 789 88.57 33.28 -9.09
N ARG A 790 89.89 33.52 -9.03
CA ARG A 790 90.61 34.52 -9.85
C ARG A 790 91.25 33.93 -11.10
N TYR A 791 91.79 32.71 -11.00
CA TYR A 791 92.40 31.97 -12.12
C TYR A 791 91.77 30.59 -12.26
N PRO A 792 90.48 30.52 -12.69
CA PRO A 792 89.74 29.27 -12.72
C PRO A 792 90.41 28.26 -13.65
N PHE A 793 90.42 26.99 -13.24
CA PHE A 793 91.03 25.91 -14.01
C PHE A 793 90.41 25.79 -15.42
N ALA A 794 89.14 26.14 -15.62
CA ALA A 794 88.54 26.12 -16.95
C ALA A 794 89.23 27.06 -17.98
N ILE A 795 89.85 28.15 -17.54
CA ILE A 795 90.47 29.17 -18.42
C ILE A 795 91.99 29.05 -18.40
N TYR A 796 92.57 28.94 -17.20
CA TYR A 796 94.02 28.91 -17.04
C TYR A 796 94.59 27.49 -17.03
N GLY A 797 93.75 26.46 -16.80
CA GLY A 797 94.03 25.01 -16.60
C GLY A 797 94.46 24.18 -17.81
N HIS A 798 94.73 24.79 -18.96
CA HIS A 798 94.89 24.06 -20.22
C HIS A 798 96.20 23.24 -20.29
N SER A 799 96.15 22.05 -20.89
CA SER A 799 97.24 21.05 -20.93
C SER A 799 98.50 21.49 -21.68
N THR A 800 98.45 22.61 -22.41
CA THR A 800 99.58 23.19 -23.16
C THR A 800 100.45 24.14 -22.32
N LEU A 801 100.04 24.46 -21.10
CA LEU A 801 100.80 25.27 -20.16
C LEU A 801 101.54 24.33 -19.19
N LYS A 802 102.82 24.61 -18.91
CA LYS A 802 103.53 23.95 -17.79
C LYS A 802 103.22 24.70 -16.49
N TRP A 803 103.04 23.97 -15.39
CA TRP A 803 102.55 24.47 -14.11
C TRP A 803 103.58 24.38 -12.99
N PRO A 804 103.85 25.46 -12.23
CA PRO A 804 103.60 26.87 -12.57
C PRO A 804 104.33 27.32 -13.85
N ILE A 805 103.92 28.45 -14.44
CA ILE A 805 104.50 28.96 -15.69
C ILE A 805 105.89 29.55 -15.40
N ASP A 806 106.94 29.04 -16.05
CA ASP A 806 108.32 29.52 -15.87
C ASP A 806 108.52 30.93 -16.49
N THR A 807 109.24 31.83 -15.81
CA THR A 807 109.33 33.27 -16.15
C THR A 807 110.75 33.86 -16.14
N ASP A 808 111.79 33.05 -16.31
CA ASP A 808 113.19 33.48 -16.19
C ASP A 808 113.61 34.53 -17.25
N TYR A 809 113.50 35.83 -16.89
CA TYR A 809 114.01 37.01 -17.61
C TYR A 809 114.70 37.95 -16.60
N SER A 810 115.99 37.75 -16.32
CA SER A 810 116.70 38.49 -15.27
C SER A 810 117.34 39.80 -15.78
N ARG A 811 117.01 40.94 -15.15
CA ARG A 811 117.95 42.07 -14.96
C ARG A 811 117.99 42.46 -13.48
N ARG A 812 119.13 42.18 -12.84
CA ARG A 812 119.57 42.85 -11.61
C ARG A 812 120.20 44.19 -12.00
N THR A 813 119.84 45.22 -11.23
CA THR A 813 120.54 46.51 -11.03
C THR A 813 120.74 47.40 -12.27
N GLY A 814 120.10 48.58 -12.24
CA GLY A 814 120.01 49.52 -13.36
C GLY A 814 121.34 49.89 -14.02
N LEU A 815 121.46 49.49 -15.29
CA LEU A 815 122.26 50.01 -16.40
C LEU A 815 122.10 48.94 -17.49
N PHE A 816 121.62 49.31 -18.68
CA PHE A 816 121.19 48.34 -19.70
C PHE A 816 122.36 47.49 -20.23
N THR A 817 122.56 46.26 -19.74
CA THR A 817 123.39 45.24 -20.41
C THR A 817 122.47 44.22 -21.10
N PHE A 818 122.66 44.03 -22.41
CA PHE A 818 121.79 43.23 -23.29
C PHE A 818 122.14 41.72 -23.27
N GLU A 819 121.56 40.97 -22.32
CA GLU A 819 121.72 39.50 -22.23
C GLU A 819 120.38 38.73 -22.21
N GLN A 820 119.31 39.29 -22.78
CA GLN A 820 117.98 38.66 -22.76
C GLN A 820 117.74 37.84 -24.03
N ILE A 821 117.46 36.53 -23.86
CA ILE A 821 116.90 35.65 -24.88
C ILE A 821 115.38 35.66 -24.72
N TYR A 822 114.64 36.15 -25.72
CA TYR A 822 113.18 36.07 -25.70
C TYR A 822 112.72 34.67 -26.12
N THR A 823 112.19 33.90 -25.15
CA THR A 823 111.51 32.60 -25.33
C THR A 823 110.03 32.74 -25.69
N VAL A 824 109.46 33.93 -25.48
CA VAL A 824 108.09 34.29 -25.85
C VAL A 824 108.20 35.30 -27.00
N PHE A 825 107.90 34.90 -28.23
CA PHE A 825 107.99 35.81 -29.38
C PHE A 825 106.76 36.73 -29.48
N PRO A 826 106.86 37.86 -30.20
CA PRO A 826 105.69 38.64 -30.57
C PRO A 826 104.65 37.72 -31.25
N GLY A 827 103.42 37.66 -30.71
CA GLY A 827 102.35 36.78 -31.18
C GLY A 827 102.11 35.47 -30.39
N ASP A 828 102.88 35.15 -29.34
CA ASP A 828 102.60 34.00 -28.47
C ASP A 828 101.23 34.11 -27.73
N PRO A 829 100.42 33.03 -27.61
CA PRO A 829 99.12 33.08 -26.93
C PRO A 829 99.17 33.58 -25.48
N LYS A 830 100.32 33.47 -24.79
CA LYS A 830 100.48 33.94 -23.40
C LYS A 830 100.26 35.45 -23.26
N TRP A 831 100.56 36.25 -24.30
CA TRP A 831 100.27 37.69 -24.31
C TRP A 831 98.79 37.97 -24.09
N ALA A 832 97.93 37.31 -24.88
CA ALA A 832 96.49 37.44 -24.77
C ALA A 832 95.94 36.83 -23.47
N LEU A 833 96.45 35.67 -23.04
CA LEU A 833 96.00 34.98 -21.81
C LEU A 833 96.17 35.84 -20.55
N PHE A 834 97.24 36.63 -20.50
CA PHE A 834 97.53 37.55 -19.40
C PHE A 834 97.15 39.02 -19.70
N GLY A 835 96.47 39.27 -20.82
CA GLY A 835 95.95 40.60 -21.18
C GLY A 835 97.02 41.65 -21.46
N VAL A 836 98.24 41.24 -21.85
CA VAL A 836 99.35 42.15 -22.14
C VAL A 836 99.54 42.26 -23.65
N ALA A 837 99.60 43.49 -24.17
CA ALA A 837 99.78 43.73 -25.60
C ALA A 837 101.15 43.22 -26.07
N SER A 838 101.15 42.47 -27.17
CA SER A 838 102.39 41.95 -27.78
C SER A 838 103.16 43.10 -28.46
N PRO A 839 104.50 43.16 -28.35
CA PRO A 839 105.29 44.20 -28.99
C PRO A 839 105.23 44.12 -30.53
N PRO A 840 105.58 45.20 -31.26
CA PRO A 840 105.55 45.23 -32.72
C PRO A 840 106.47 44.16 -33.34
N ALA A 841 106.23 43.80 -34.60
CA ALA A 841 107.15 42.93 -35.33
C ALA A 841 108.53 43.58 -35.49
N MET A 842 109.59 42.77 -35.36
CA MET A 842 110.98 43.23 -35.44
C MET A 842 111.32 43.76 -36.84
N PRO A 843 111.98 44.93 -36.99
CA PRO A 843 112.33 45.49 -38.30
C PRO A 843 113.33 44.62 -39.08
N ASP A 844 113.26 44.66 -40.41
CA ASP A 844 114.21 43.98 -41.29
C ASP A 844 115.62 44.58 -41.20
N TYR A 845 116.64 43.73 -41.00
CA TYR A 845 118.05 44.12 -40.91
C TYR A 845 118.84 43.69 -42.16
N VAL A 846 119.68 44.59 -42.68
CA VAL A 846 120.58 44.32 -43.83
C VAL A 846 122.02 44.64 -43.43
N ASP A 847 122.87 43.61 -43.39
CA ASP A 847 124.26 43.68 -42.90
C ASP A 847 125.19 44.51 -43.84
N PRO A 848 125.79 45.64 -43.39
CA PRO A 848 126.70 46.48 -44.20
C PRO A 848 128.12 45.92 -44.33
N TYR A 849 128.51 44.91 -43.55
CA TYR A 849 129.89 44.41 -43.46
C TYR A 849 130.18 43.19 -44.32
N SER A 850 129.42 42.97 -45.40
CA SER A 850 129.72 41.87 -46.33
C SER A 850 130.92 42.18 -47.25
N THR A 851 132.15 42.28 -46.72
CA THR A 851 133.36 42.10 -47.54
C THR A 851 133.60 40.61 -47.76
N VAL A 852 133.52 40.17 -49.02
CA VAL A 852 133.70 38.78 -49.45
C VAL A 852 135.13 38.56 -49.94
N SER A 853 135.89 37.67 -49.29
CA SER A 853 137.05 36.93 -49.85
C SER A 853 137.34 35.79 -48.86
N ASN A 854 137.24 34.48 -49.16
CA ASN A 854 137.49 33.70 -50.39
C ASN A 854 136.41 32.59 -50.56
N SER A 855 136.01 32.08 -51.74
CA SER A 855 136.42 32.28 -53.15
C SER A 855 135.40 31.63 -54.12
N HIS A 856 135.16 32.26 -55.29
CA HIS A 856 134.31 31.86 -56.47
C HIS A 856 132.78 31.85 -56.24
N GLN A 857 131.89 32.62 -56.91
CA GLN A 857 131.91 33.29 -58.22
C GLN A 857 131.45 34.77 -58.14
N SER A 858 132.07 35.58 -58.99
CA SER A 858 131.59 36.81 -59.63
C SER A 858 130.25 37.44 -59.20
N GLY A 859 130.34 38.67 -58.66
CA GLY A 859 129.38 39.74 -58.94
C GLY A 859 128.18 39.89 -58.01
N ARG A 860 128.16 41.02 -57.28
CA ARG A 860 127.06 41.62 -56.47
C ARG A 860 126.86 41.04 -55.04
N PRO A 861 126.50 41.88 -54.04
CA PRO A 861 126.49 41.49 -52.63
C PRO A 861 125.30 40.57 -52.31
N ALA A 862 125.54 39.44 -51.64
CA ALA A 862 124.48 38.56 -51.15
C ALA A 862 124.19 38.84 -49.67
N LYS A 863 122.98 39.34 -49.40
CA LYS A 863 122.35 39.50 -48.07
C LYS A 863 122.41 38.18 -47.29
N ALA A 864 123.15 38.12 -46.18
CA ALA A 864 123.10 37.00 -45.23
C ALA A 864 121.97 37.23 -44.21
N THR A 865 120.96 36.35 -44.23
CA THR A 865 119.74 36.40 -43.39
C THR A 865 120.02 35.85 -41.99
N LEU A 866 120.00 36.70 -40.95
CA LEU A 866 120.16 36.31 -39.53
C LEU A 866 118.79 36.12 -38.85
N SER A 867 118.68 35.21 -37.87
CA SER A 867 117.48 35.04 -37.05
C SER A 867 117.23 36.24 -36.13
N GLY A 868 115.99 36.51 -35.71
CA GLY A 868 115.66 37.69 -34.88
C GLY A 868 116.55 37.85 -33.63
N ASN A 869 116.81 36.76 -32.90
CA ASN A 869 117.72 36.79 -31.75
C ASN A 869 119.21 36.98 -32.14
N GLU A 870 119.62 36.55 -33.34
CA GLU A 870 120.95 36.86 -33.87
C GLU A 870 121.07 38.30 -34.33
N VAL A 871 120.01 38.88 -34.91
CA VAL A 871 119.96 40.30 -35.29
C VAL A 871 120.08 41.18 -34.05
N ILE A 872 119.35 40.86 -32.96
CA ILE A 872 119.49 41.55 -31.67
C ILE A 872 120.94 41.48 -31.17
N ARG A 873 121.55 40.28 -31.19
CA ARG A 873 122.93 40.08 -30.75
C ARG A 873 123.95 40.83 -31.63
N ARG A 874 123.74 40.88 -32.95
CA ARG A 874 124.63 41.53 -33.91
C ARG A 874 124.60 43.04 -33.74
N CYS A 875 123.41 43.61 -33.67
CA CYS A 875 123.27 45.05 -33.54
C CYS A 875 123.69 45.58 -32.17
N ARG A 876 123.71 44.73 -31.14
CA ARG A 876 124.03 45.03 -29.72
C ARG A 876 125.02 46.18 -29.49
N ASP A 877 126.17 46.15 -30.16
CA ASP A 877 127.25 47.13 -29.98
C ASP A 877 127.54 47.92 -31.27
N ASP A 878 126.80 47.65 -32.34
CA ASP A 878 127.02 48.21 -33.67
C ASP A 878 126.16 49.47 -33.87
N MET A 879 126.82 50.64 -33.88
CA MET A 879 126.17 51.93 -34.12
C MET A 879 126.11 52.34 -35.59
N THR A 880 126.39 51.41 -36.52
CA THR A 880 126.16 51.68 -37.94
C THR A 880 124.70 52.05 -38.20
N ALA A 881 124.49 52.85 -39.24
CA ALA A 881 123.16 53.27 -39.65
C ALA A 881 122.19 52.09 -39.90
N ALA A 882 122.71 50.89 -40.18
CA ALA A 882 121.91 49.69 -40.38
C ALA A 882 121.32 49.10 -39.09
N CYS A 883 121.96 49.30 -37.93
CA CYS A 883 121.49 48.78 -36.64
C CYS A 883 120.62 49.75 -35.84
N ALA A 884 120.52 51.01 -36.28
CA ALA A 884 119.68 52.01 -35.65
C ALA A 884 118.17 51.60 -35.52
N PRO A 885 117.53 50.95 -36.52
CA PRO A 885 116.14 50.52 -36.39
C PRO A 885 115.94 49.40 -35.35
N ILE A 886 116.91 48.47 -35.23
CA ILE A 886 116.86 47.37 -34.28
C ILE A 886 117.04 47.88 -32.85
N HIS A 887 118.00 48.78 -32.63
CA HIS A 887 118.16 49.43 -31.33
C HIS A 887 116.89 50.14 -30.87
N ARG A 888 116.20 50.81 -31.79
CA ARG A 888 114.93 51.45 -31.50
C ARG A 888 113.86 50.43 -31.11
N TRP A 889 113.70 49.36 -31.89
CA TRP A 889 112.69 48.32 -31.63
C TRP A 889 112.88 47.63 -30.28
N ILE A 890 114.12 47.33 -29.89
CA ILE A 890 114.37 46.64 -28.62
C ILE A 890 114.01 47.53 -27.43
N VAL A 891 114.40 48.81 -27.47
CA VAL A 891 114.04 49.77 -26.43
C VAL A 891 112.51 49.96 -26.38
N ASP A 892 111.86 50.01 -27.54
CA ASP A 892 110.40 50.17 -27.62
C ASP A 892 109.64 48.91 -27.14
N SER A 893 110.26 47.72 -27.17
CA SER A 893 109.62 46.43 -26.83
C SER A 893 109.78 46.00 -25.37
N GLU A 894 110.79 46.51 -24.65
CA GLU A 894 111.06 46.16 -23.24
C GLU A 894 109.84 46.36 -22.30
N PRO A 895 109.03 47.44 -22.42
CA PRO A 895 107.88 47.64 -21.55
C PRO A 895 106.84 46.50 -21.65
N ALA A 896 106.66 45.93 -22.85
CA ALA A 896 105.69 44.85 -23.06
C ALA A 896 106.12 43.57 -22.34
N TYR A 897 107.38 43.15 -22.49
CA TYR A 897 107.91 41.96 -21.82
C TYR A 897 107.93 42.08 -20.30
N SER A 898 108.27 43.26 -19.77
CA SER A 898 108.19 43.52 -18.33
C SER A 898 106.74 43.40 -17.82
N ALA A 899 105.77 43.92 -18.58
CA ALA A 899 104.36 43.82 -18.23
C ALA A 899 103.84 42.37 -18.23
N LEU A 900 104.29 41.51 -19.16
CA LEU A 900 103.89 40.10 -19.19
C LEU A 900 104.42 39.32 -17.98
N THR A 901 105.69 39.51 -17.62
CA THR A 901 106.26 38.89 -16.41
C THR A 901 105.54 39.36 -15.15
N ALA A 902 105.22 40.64 -15.06
CA ALA A 902 104.42 41.19 -13.96
C ALA A 902 102.99 40.63 -13.91
N ALA A 903 102.40 40.25 -15.06
CA ALA A 903 101.07 39.65 -15.12
C ALA A 903 101.05 38.14 -14.78
N ILE A 904 102.13 37.40 -15.03
CA ILE A 904 102.23 35.96 -14.71
C ILE A 904 102.55 35.71 -13.23
N ALA A 905 103.33 36.58 -12.58
CA ALA A 905 103.74 36.39 -11.19
C ALA A 905 102.56 36.24 -10.19
N PRO A 906 101.46 37.02 -10.28
CA PRO A 906 100.28 36.83 -9.43
C PRO A 906 99.57 35.49 -9.63
N TYR A 907 99.60 34.93 -10.85
CA TYR A 907 98.99 33.64 -11.16
C TYR A 907 99.76 32.48 -10.52
N ASN A 908 101.09 32.46 -10.66
CA ASN A 908 101.92 31.44 -10.02
C ASN A 908 101.83 31.51 -8.49
N LYS A 909 101.72 32.71 -7.93
CA LYS A 909 101.50 32.91 -6.50
C LYS A 909 100.15 32.35 -6.03
N ASP A 910 99.07 32.57 -6.79
CA ASP A 910 97.74 32.02 -6.49
C ASP A 910 97.70 30.49 -6.57
N PHE A 911 98.34 29.91 -7.59
CA PHE A 911 98.41 28.46 -7.75
C PHE A 911 99.13 27.79 -6.56
N ARG A 912 100.33 28.27 -6.22
CA ARG A 912 101.12 27.76 -5.10
C ARG A 912 100.41 27.91 -3.76
N ALA A 913 99.58 28.95 -3.58
CA ALA A 913 98.83 29.19 -2.34
C ALA A 913 97.68 28.19 -2.12
N ARG A 914 97.21 27.49 -3.15
CA ARG A 914 96.07 26.56 -3.11
C ARG A 914 96.47 25.09 -3.09
N GLU A 915 97.76 24.80 -3.07
CA GLU A 915 98.29 23.44 -2.95
C GLU A 915 98.13 22.93 -1.53
N ASN A 916 97.28 21.91 -1.35
CA ASN A 916 97.02 21.30 -0.06
C ASN A 916 97.75 19.96 0.02
N THR A 917 98.64 19.85 1.00
CA THR A 917 99.34 18.60 1.33
C THR A 917 98.53 17.69 2.25
N HIS A 918 97.41 18.17 2.81
CA HIS A 918 96.53 17.43 3.73
C HIS A 918 95.05 17.61 3.32
N TRP A 919 94.31 16.51 3.20
CA TRP A 919 92.90 16.51 2.78
C TRP A 919 92.19 15.21 3.17
N THR A 920 90.85 15.22 3.22
CA THR A 920 90.02 14.05 3.54
C THR A 920 89.02 13.78 2.41
N ALA A 921 88.90 12.54 1.94
CA ALA A 921 87.84 12.11 1.03
C ALA A 921 86.73 11.38 1.80
N TYR A 922 85.47 11.47 1.38
CA TYR A 922 84.33 10.81 1.99
C TYR A 922 83.57 10.01 0.94
N GLU A 923 83.07 8.82 1.30
CA GLU A 923 82.34 7.92 0.40
C GLU A 923 81.16 7.25 1.13
N VAL A 924 79.89 7.57 0.79
CA VAL A 924 78.69 7.24 1.60
C VAL A 924 77.44 6.81 0.81
N THR A 925 76.45 6.16 1.44
CA THR A 925 75.09 5.82 0.94
C THR A 925 73.96 6.40 1.81
N THR A 926 72.74 6.61 1.26
CA THR A 926 71.58 7.22 1.98
C THR A 926 70.24 6.46 1.86
N GLN A 927 69.33 6.61 2.83
CA GLN A 927 67.98 5.99 2.90
C GLN A 927 66.89 6.99 3.36
N THR A 928 65.69 7.01 2.75
CA THR A 928 64.58 7.96 3.07
C THR A 928 63.25 7.25 3.40
N ILE A 929 62.55 7.67 4.46
CA ILE A 929 61.20 7.20 4.87
C ILE A 929 60.20 8.37 4.77
N THR A 930 59.09 8.20 4.04
CA THR A 930 58.08 9.25 3.74
C THR A 930 56.65 8.78 4.02
N PRO A 931 55.86 9.51 4.83
CA PRO A 931 54.41 9.28 5.00
C PRO A 931 53.58 9.74 3.78
N VAL A 932 52.54 8.98 3.41
CA VAL A 932 51.62 9.23 2.27
C VAL A 932 50.15 9.09 2.69
N VAL A 933 49.23 9.82 2.05
CA VAL A 933 47.78 9.76 2.34
C VAL A 933 47.13 8.60 1.59
N THR A 934 46.35 7.77 2.30
CA THR A 934 45.66 6.59 1.74
C THR A 934 44.14 6.77 1.65
N ALA A 935 43.54 7.62 2.48
CA ALA A 935 42.12 8.00 2.40
C ALA A 935 41.94 9.45 2.87
N SER A 936 41.02 10.19 2.25
CA SER A 936 40.72 11.59 2.59
C SER A 936 39.36 11.99 2.02
N GLU A 937 38.47 12.48 2.89
CA GLU A 937 37.15 13.00 2.51
C GLU A 937 36.95 14.37 3.19
N PRO A 938 37.44 15.46 2.58
CA PRO A 938 37.32 16.77 3.19
C PRO A 938 35.86 17.24 3.20
N ALA A 939 35.41 17.76 4.34
CA ALA A 939 34.13 18.45 4.42
C ALA A 939 34.20 19.84 3.74
N GLN A 940 33.10 20.28 3.15
CA GLN A 940 33.01 21.57 2.47
C GLN A 940 31.77 22.36 2.90
N ILE A 941 31.98 23.59 3.35
CA ILE A 941 30.94 24.59 3.58
C ILE A 941 31.10 25.70 2.54
N LEU A 942 30.12 25.87 1.66
CA LEU A 942 30.22 26.70 0.45
C LEU A 942 29.11 27.75 0.37
N SER A 943 29.44 28.95 -0.09
CA SER A 943 28.49 30.01 -0.43
C SER A 943 28.85 30.67 -1.77
N GLY A 944 27.86 30.80 -2.67
CA GLY A 944 27.97 31.53 -3.94
C GLY A 944 27.90 33.05 -3.79
N GLY A 945 27.55 33.56 -2.61
CA GLY A 945 27.45 34.97 -2.24
C GLY A 945 28.12 35.25 -0.89
N ALA A 946 27.44 36.01 -0.03
CA ALA A 946 27.94 36.37 1.30
C ALA A 946 27.78 35.21 2.31
N MET A 947 28.76 35.04 3.19
CA MET A 947 28.74 34.02 4.24
C MET A 947 28.92 34.66 5.62
N SER A 948 27.99 34.42 6.54
CA SER A 948 28.07 34.83 7.95
C SER A 948 28.11 33.59 8.83
N ILE A 949 29.19 33.39 9.58
CA ILE A 949 29.32 32.32 10.57
C ILE A 949 29.58 32.97 11.93
N ARG A 950 28.66 32.81 12.88
CA ARG A 950 28.86 33.15 14.29
C ARG A 950 28.98 31.86 15.09
N ALA A 951 30.17 31.63 15.65
CA ALA A 951 30.52 30.47 16.45
C ALA A 951 31.19 30.91 17.76
N ASP A 952 31.03 30.21 18.88
CA ASP A 952 31.93 30.45 20.03
C ASP A 952 33.24 29.71 19.82
N THR A 953 33.15 28.45 19.41
CA THR A 953 34.28 27.55 19.19
C THR A 953 34.08 26.73 17.92
N GLY A 954 35.13 26.10 17.40
CA GLY A 954 34.98 25.20 16.27
C GLY A 954 36.30 24.68 15.72
N ILE A 955 36.20 23.69 14.83
CA ILE A 955 37.35 23.07 14.16
C ILE A 955 37.07 23.03 12.66
N ASN A 956 38.04 23.46 11.85
CA ASN A 956 38.12 23.13 10.43
C ASN A 956 39.31 22.19 10.21
N ASP A 957 39.07 20.88 10.31
CA ASP A 957 40.13 19.86 10.24
C ASP A 957 40.23 19.28 8.83
N LYS A 958 41.32 19.62 8.14
CA LYS A 958 41.64 19.11 6.79
C LYS A 958 40.46 19.25 5.81
N SER A 959 39.72 20.33 5.96
CA SER A 959 38.43 20.61 5.32
C SER A 959 38.37 22.07 4.82
N GLN A 960 37.28 22.46 4.14
CA GLN A 960 37.17 23.75 3.45
C GLN A 960 35.93 24.54 3.86
N ILE A 961 36.10 25.86 4.07
CA ILE A 961 35.02 26.84 4.19
C ILE A 961 35.27 27.95 3.15
N VAL A 962 34.34 28.17 2.23
CA VAL A 962 34.54 29.02 1.05
C VAL A 962 33.33 29.91 0.74
N ALA A 963 33.55 31.22 0.61
CA ALA A 963 32.55 32.18 0.16
C ALA A 963 33.02 32.92 -1.10
N SER A 964 32.09 33.19 -2.03
CA SER A 964 32.38 33.95 -3.25
C SER A 964 32.14 35.47 -3.10
N GLY A 965 31.46 35.90 -2.04
CA GLY A 965 31.26 37.28 -1.60
C GLY A 965 31.88 37.57 -0.23
N ASP A 966 31.33 38.55 0.50
CA ASP A 966 31.84 38.96 1.82
C ASP A 966 31.68 37.83 2.84
N MET A 967 32.76 37.54 3.58
CA MET A 967 32.78 36.55 4.66
C MET A 967 32.90 37.25 6.01
N GLN A 968 31.89 37.08 6.87
CA GLN A 968 31.89 37.51 8.25
C GLN A 968 31.98 36.28 9.16
N LEU A 969 33.20 35.94 9.59
CA LEU A 969 33.44 34.91 10.61
C LEU A 969 33.63 35.59 11.97
N VAL A 970 32.70 35.37 12.89
CA VAL A 970 32.81 35.76 14.30
C VAL A 970 32.99 34.48 15.10
N ALA A 971 34.24 34.13 15.41
CA ALA A 971 34.58 32.97 16.23
C ALA A 971 35.56 33.35 17.35
N ASN A 972 35.36 32.90 18.59
CA ASN A 972 36.36 33.11 19.65
C ASN A 972 37.59 32.23 19.38
N VAL A 973 37.37 30.97 18.99
CA VAL A 973 38.43 30.02 18.58
C VAL A 973 37.92 29.16 17.42
N LEU A 974 38.56 29.26 16.24
CA LEU A 974 38.39 28.30 15.15
C LEU A 974 39.75 27.63 14.88
N ASP A 975 39.89 26.37 15.29
CA ASP A 975 41.12 25.61 15.05
C ASP A 975 41.14 25.12 13.60
N ASN A 976 42.00 25.72 12.80
CA ASN A 976 42.14 25.43 11.38
C ASN A 976 43.39 24.57 11.14
N SER A 977 43.19 23.26 11.02
CA SER A 977 44.23 22.24 11.00
C SER A 977 44.50 21.74 9.57
N GLN A 978 45.77 21.74 9.16
CA GLN A 978 46.27 21.06 7.95
C GLN A 978 47.13 19.84 8.33
N PRO A 979 47.04 18.73 7.59
CA PRO A 979 47.79 17.53 7.93
C PRO A 979 49.27 17.68 7.56
N THR A 980 50.16 17.47 8.53
CA THR A 980 51.62 17.45 8.36
C THR A 980 52.20 16.11 8.84
N ALA A 981 53.37 15.71 8.34
CA ALA A 981 54.07 14.49 8.74
C ALA A 981 55.60 14.65 8.70
N GLN A 982 56.37 13.72 9.27
CA GLN A 982 57.85 13.76 9.26
C GLN A 982 58.45 12.79 8.24
N GLN A 983 59.32 13.31 7.38
CA GLN A 983 60.20 12.55 6.48
C GLN A 983 61.59 12.38 7.12
N VAL A 984 62.17 11.17 7.08
CA VAL A 984 63.45 10.85 7.74
C VAL A 984 64.47 10.36 6.70
N VAL A 985 65.69 10.92 6.70
CA VAL A 985 66.82 10.54 5.84
C VAL A 985 68.02 10.08 6.68
N THR A 986 68.63 8.93 6.34
CA THR A 986 69.81 8.36 7.03
C THR A 986 71.00 8.21 6.09
N THR A 987 72.25 8.36 6.57
CA THR A 987 73.49 8.28 5.75
C THR A 987 74.56 7.40 6.41
N ARG A 988 75.31 6.57 5.66
CA ARG A 988 76.42 5.73 6.15
C ARG A 988 77.55 5.55 5.12
N GLY A 989 78.83 5.51 5.53
CA GLY A 989 79.97 5.35 4.63
C GLY A 989 81.35 5.38 5.31
N THR A 990 82.39 5.85 4.61
CA THR A 990 83.78 6.00 5.10
C THR A 990 84.35 7.39 4.81
N ALA A 991 85.38 7.80 5.55
CA ALA A 991 86.17 9.02 5.36
C ALA A 991 87.67 8.68 5.39
N MET A 992 88.44 9.11 4.40
CA MET A 992 89.87 8.85 4.23
C MET A 992 90.70 10.14 4.31
N TYR A 993 91.51 10.30 5.35
CA TYR A 993 92.45 11.40 5.50
C TYR A 993 93.80 11.08 4.83
N SER A 994 94.31 11.97 3.98
CA SER A 994 95.55 11.83 3.22
C SER A 994 96.52 12.96 3.50
N HIS A 995 97.81 12.66 3.71
CA HIS A 995 98.86 13.66 3.87
C HIS A 995 100.26 13.24 3.39
N VAL A 996 101.15 14.22 3.22
CA VAL A 996 102.54 14.02 2.73
C VAL A 996 103.57 14.07 3.86
N VAL A 997 104.53 13.13 3.89
CA VAL A 997 105.36 12.86 5.09
C VAL A 997 106.82 13.39 5.03
N SER A 998 107.54 13.37 3.89
CA SER A 998 108.97 13.78 3.80
C SER A 998 109.41 14.31 2.40
N ARG A 999 110.56 15.05 2.28
CA ARG A 999 111.00 15.81 1.06
C ARG A 999 112.49 15.64 0.61
N ARG A 1000 113.24 14.59 1.02
CA ARG A 1000 114.73 14.69 1.00
C ARG A 1000 115.53 14.14 -0.20
N PHE A 1001 115.12 13.18 -1.04
CA PHE A 1001 115.83 12.81 -2.30
C PHE A 1001 114.98 11.87 -3.20
N LYS A 1002 114.60 12.31 -4.41
CA LYS A 1002 114.11 11.56 -5.61
C LYS A 1002 113.19 10.31 -5.47
N GLY A 1003 112.50 10.12 -4.34
CA GLY A 1003 111.33 9.24 -4.18
C GLY A 1003 110.65 9.55 -2.83
N ASP A 1004 109.43 10.09 -2.84
CA ASP A 1004 108.79 10.70 -1.65
C ASP A 1004 107.48 9.97 -1.26
N GLN A 1005 107.24 9.72 0.05
CA GLN A 1005 106.12 8.91 0.60
C GLN A 1005 104.86 9.70 1.05
N ARG A 1006 103.65 9.16 0.76
CA ARG A 1006 102.30 9.62 1.22
C ARG A 1006 101.66 8.66 2.22
N HIS A 1007 100.85 9.17 3.16
CA HIS A 1007 100.07 8.35 4.10
C HIS A 1007 98.56 8.61 3.98
N ASN A 1008 97.75 7.54 4.04
CA ASN A 1008 96.28 7.56 3.96
C ASN A 1008 95.65 6.77 5.11
N GLU A 1009 94.73 7.38 5.87
CA GLU A 1009 94.01 6.78 7.01
C GLU A 1009 92.50 6.76 6.73
N VAL A 1010 91.84 5.59 6.82
CA VAL A 1010 90.40 5.43 6.54
C VAL A 1010 89.62 5.15 7.82
N MET A 1011 88.50 5.86 8.04
CA MET A 1011 87.58 5.67 9.19
C MET A 1011 86.10 5.57 8.74
N PRO A 1012 85.22 4.93 9.52
CA PRO A 1012 83.77 4.93 9.26
C PRO A 1012 83.13 6.32 9.42
N TYR A 1013 82.12 6.63 8.60
CA TYR A 1013 81.34 7.87 8.62
C TYR A 1013 79.84 7.59 8.72
N VAL A 1014 79.23 7.89 9.87
CA VAL A 1014 77.80 7.69 10.13
C VAL A 1014 77.23 8.90 10.87
N PRO A 1015 76.72 9.92 10.16
CA PRO A 1015 76.12 11.10 10.80
C PRO A 1015 74.71 10.82 11.31
N ALA A 1016 74.18 11.71 12.15
CA ALA A 1016 72.81 11.64 12.65
C ALA A 1016 71.78 11.74 11.49
N PRO A 1017 70.63 11.03 11.58
CA PRO A 1017 69.55 11.15 10.60
C PRO A 1017 69.01 12.58 10.50
N VAL A 1018 68.62 13.00 9.29
CA VAL A 1018 67.96 14.29 9.04
C VAL A 1018 66.45 14.08 9.01
N VAL A 1019 65.71 14.83 9.82
CA VAL A 1019 64.24 14.77 9.89
C VAL A 1019 63.66 16.08 9.34
N THR A 1020 62.71 15.99 8.41
CA THR A 1020 62.07 17.15 7.76
C THR A 1020 60.55 17.03 7.87
N THR A 1021 59.84 18.10 8.26
CA THR A 1021 58.37 18.12 8.24
C THR A 1021 57.86 18.39 6.83
N ILE A 1022 56.87 17.61 6.37
CA ILE A 1022 56.22 17.73 5.06
C ILE A 1022 54.71 17.92 5.24
N ASP A 1023 54.07 18.64 4.32
CA ASP A 1023 52.61 18.75 4.24
C ASP A 1023 52.02 17.55 3.52
N LEU A 1024 50.89 17.03 3.99
CA LEU A 1024 50.18 15.92 3.36
C LEU A 1024 49.07 16.43 2.44
N PRO A 1025 48.97 15.94 1.19
CA PRO A 1025 47.94 16.39 0.27
C PRO A 1025 46.54 15.93 0.72
N ILE A 1026 45.61 16.87 0.88
CA ILE A 1026 44.17 16.58 1.01
C ILE A 1026 43.63 16.37 -0.41
N ALA A 1027 42.82 15.33 -0.63
CA ALA A 1027 42.26 15.05 -1.96
C ALA A 1027 41.33 16.18 -2.41
N ASP A 1028 41.81 17.10 -3.26
CA ASP A 1028 40.97 18.11 -3.90
C ASP A 1028 40.10 17.40 -4.97
N ARG A 1029 38.79 17.24 -4.70
CA ARG A 1029 37.83 16.90 -5.77
C ARG A 1029 37.88 18.04 -6.80
N PRO A 1030 37.94 17.76 -8.12
CA PRO A 1030 38.16 18.79 -9.14
C PRO A 1030 37.07 19.88 -9.08
N GLN A 1031 37.45 21.09 -8.67
CA GLN A 1031 36.55 22.23 -8.61
C GLN A 1031 36.30 22.80 -10.01
N ARG A 1032 35.05 22.77 -10.49
CA ARG A 1032 34.59 23.75 -11.50
C ARG A 1032 34.34 25.08 -10.80
N VAL A 1033 35.40 25.86 -10.57
CA VAL A 1033 35.27 27.22 -10.06
C VAL A 1033 34.67 28.11 -11.15
N TRP A 1034 33.54 28.76 -10.83
CA TRP A 1034 32.93 29.78 -11.66
C TRP A 1034 33.91 30.95 -11.87
N ARG A 1035 34.46 31.07 -13.09
CA ARG A 1035 35.19 32.27 -13.51
C ARG A 1035 34.19 33.39 -13.79
N ARG A 1036 33.93 34.25 -12.81
CA ARG A 1036 33.63 35.69 -13.04
C ARG A 1036 33.92 36.51 -11.78
N GLY A 1037 35.13 37.05 -11.71
CA GLY A 1037 35.39 38.41 -11.22
C GLY A 1037 34.98 38.82 -9.80
N SER A 1038 35.16 37.98 -8.77
CA SER A 1038 35.06 38.41 -7.36
C SER A 1038 36.20 37.80 -6.54
N ARG A 1039 36.83 38.59 -5.64
CA ARG A 1039 37.85 38.10 -4.69
C ARG A 1039 37.15 37.33 -3.57
N GLY A 1040 36.92 36.03 -3.74
CA GLY A 1040 36.41 35.16 -2.66
C GLY A 1040 37.48 34.90 -1.60
N LEU A 1041 37.09 34.89 -0.32
CA LEU A 1041 37.93 34.46 0.80
C LEU A 1041 37.82 32.93 0.94
N VAL A 1042 38.97 32.24 0.93
CA VAL A 1042 39.04 30.78 1.03
C VAL A 1042 39.73 30.44 2.34
N MET A 1043 39.00 29.89 3.31
CA MET A 1043 39.61 29.22 4.47
C MET A 1043 39.92 27.78 4.10
N ARG A 1044 41.07 27.59 3.46
CA ARG A 1044 41.82 26.33 3.49
C ARG A 1044 42.73 26.40 4.72
N GLY A 1045 43.23 25.28 5.25
CA GLY A 1045 44.12 25.30 6.44
C GLY A 1045 45.50 25.93 6.24
N TRP A 1046 45.57 27.11 5.63
CA TRP A 1046 46.78 27.89 5.44
C TRP A 1046 46.97 28.78 6.67
N SER A 1047 48.09 28.55 7.36
CA SER A 1047 48.62 29.48 8.35
C SER A 1047 48.83 30.86 7.70
N THR A 1048 48.08 31.86 8.15
CA THR A 1048 48.37 33.26 7.84
C THR A 1048 49.64 33.68 8.57
N ARG A 1049 50.74 33.85 7.84
CA ARG A 1049 51.88 34.66 8.28
C ARG A 1049 52.04 35.85 7.34
N LEU A 1050 51.77 37.05 7.88
CA LEU A 1050 51.90 38.34 7.20
C LEU A 1050 53.26 38.49 6.49
N LEU A 1051 53.24 38.97 5.25
CA LEU A 1051 54.38 39.64 4.63
C LEU A 1051 53.90 40.82 3.79
N HIS A 1052 54.03 42.01 4.38
CA HIS A 1052 54.09 43.28 3.66
C HIS A 1052 55.19 43.20 2.59
N ARG A 1053 54.85 43.52 1.33
CA ARG A 1053 55.78 44.21 0.43
C ARG A 1053 55.01 44.98 -0.65
N HIS A 1054 55.22 46.29 -0.63
CA HIS A 1054 55.02 47.17 -1.77
C HIS A 1054 55.84 46.67 -2.96
N ASP A 1055 55.26 46.65 -4.15
CA ASP A 1055 55.90 47.32 -5.30
C ASP A 1055 54.92 47.64 -6.42
N ARG A 1056 55.10 48.85 -6.95
CA ARG A 1056 54.30 49.46 -8.01
C ARG A 1056 54.79 48.94 -9.37
N CYS A 1057 53.87 48.59 -10.26
CA CYS A 1057 54.08 48.77 -11.70
C CYS A 1057 52.76 49.18 -12.37
N ARG A 1058 52.83 50.28 -13.12
CA ARG A 1058 51.73 51.02 -13.75
C ARG A 1058 52.00 51.02 -15.26
N ALA A 1059 50.99 50.69 -16.09
CA ALA A 1059 50.67 51.25 -17.42
C ALA A 1059 49.79 50.28 -18.24
N PRO A 1060 49.07 50.71 -19.30
CA PRO A 1060 47.95 51.66 -19.27
C PRO A 1060 46.67 51.11 -19.94
N ARG A 1061 45.53 51.75 -19.64
CA ARG A 1061 44.20 51.51 -20.24
C ARG A 1061 44.06 52.16 -21.62
N SER A 1062 43.40 51.47 -22.56
CA SER A 1062 42.51 52.08 -23.56
C SER A 1062 41.41 51.06 -23.96
N ARG A 1063 40.15 51.31 -23.56
CA ARG A 1063 38.96 51.71 -24.38
C ARG A 1063 38.39 50.56 -25.24
N ARG A 1064 37.23 49.99 -24.85
CA ARG A 1064 35.82 50.40 -25.10
C ARG A 1064 35.24 49.73 -26.37
N ARG A 1065 34.32 48.77 -26.19
CA ARG A 1065 32.88 48.72 -26.58
C ARG A 1065 32.70 47.47 -27.44
N ALA A 1066 31.63 46.67 -27.39
CA ALA A 1066 30.32 46.80 -26.77
C ALA A 1066 29.99 45.56 -25.93
#